data_AF-A0A7J9XUH9-F1
#
_entry.id   AF-A0A7J9XUH9-F1
#
_cell.length_a   1.000
_cell.length_b   1.000
_cell.length_c   1.000
_cell.angle_alpha   90.00
_cell.angle_beta   90.00
_cell.angle_gamma   90.00
#
_symmetry.space_group_name_H-M   'P 1'
#
loop_
_entity.id
_entity.type
_entity.pdbx_description
1 polymer ?
#
loop_
_entity_poly.entity_id
_entity_poly.type
_entity_poly.pdbx_seq_one_letter_code
_entity_poly.pdbx_strand_id
1 'polypeptide(L)'
;MRAEAVAAVLAHIGLGAGSAAPLWVADDGRFGAGPLRGRHGKDAAEHVGAGARAEARQRRLDELRAQLRAAGTRHTAEDATHRALREHRRQLRELRDHIPPTAEVDDAAAAAAGATRDAQRATEHHDELRRAAAVAFRAAEEQWARAQTVAADAGLPLDAAELHTISAAIADAAAVLRDLPGLLGTARRSLGDWHAAVDDWNTEIGAHAGAAAGARESTAQAEHAATELATVEASLGEEPERIAEQVAEAQQALTGLDEDVRATQSRHTDAGKAAATARAQADGAEREAATAEVACRDARSDLLATCEVPGLLPAARDPDEAQSDEAQPDELPATPDTTDGAARLFAALRSVVPPPERDVGEDALDRSLRAIRDSLGAGWDAEARRAADGAPVAVEVSGPYGRRALLDAAAQVITDLRRARNLLSAKQDQALRNLLHGRVAREVATALFEARELVDRCNAILGDVTTSLGIGVKLDWRTRGDLDGATATALRLLGKDPDARTEDEDAAVRTAVAGLVDEARAADPESSYRTVIGEVLDYRRWHELRLYLRRPGRNDELLSRRTRLSEGEKKLVTYLPMAAAAAASAAAHDPHGVGAPRLVLLDDAFAKVSEDNHARLFGLLVSLDLDFIVTSERLWGTHATVPELAITEVLRDPDLRAIALVHSRWDGRQHTGVAA
;
A
#
# COMPACT_ATOMS: atom_id res chain seq x y z
N MET A 1 15.09 25.21 110.47
CA MET A 1 16.53 24.86 110.45
C MET A 1 17.20 25.54 111.63
N ARG A 2 17.91 24.80 112.49
CA ARG A 2 18.66 25.39 113.61
C ARG A 2 19.73 26.33 113.02
N ALA A 3 19.81 27.57 113.50
CA ALA A 3 20.69 28.61 112.96
C ALA A 3 22.17 28.16 112.89
N GLU A 4 22.59 27.29 113.80
CA GLU A 4 23.92 26.69 113.84
C GLU A 4 24.26 25.84 112.61
N ALA A 5 23.29 25.08 112.07
CA ALA A 5 23.53 24.26 110.88
C ALA A 5 23.71 25.13 109.63
N VAL A 6 22.99 26.26 109.55
CA VAL A 6 23.15 27.24 108.46
C VAL A 6 24.50 27.92 108.55
N ALA A 7 24.90 28.35 109.76
CA ALA A 7 26.20 28.97 110.00
C ALA A 7 27.36 28.03 109.67
N ALA A 8 27.26 26.75 110.05
CA ALA A 8 28.27 25.73 109.73
C ALA A 8 28.41 25.51 108.22
N VAL A 9 27.31 25.49 107.46
CA VAL A 9 27.37 25.35 105.99
C VAL A 9 27.93 26.61 105.33
N LEU A 10 27.49 27.80 105.76
CA LEU A 10 27.99 29.07 105.22
C LEU A 10 29.48 29.28 105.51
N ALA A 11 29.99 28.75 106.63
CA ALA A 11 31.42 28.78 106.94
C ALA A 11 32.30 28.01 105.95
N HIS A 12 31.73 27.09 105.15
CA HIS A 12 32.44 26.37 104.09
C HIS A 12 32.40 27.08 102.73
N ILE A 13 31.70 28.22 102.63
CA ILE A 13 31.59 29.03 101.41
C ILE A 13 32.35 30.34 101.61
N GLY A 14 33.43 30.50 100.87
CA GLY A 14 34.25 31.70 100.91
C GLY A 14 33.64 32.87 100.14
N LEU A 15 33.94 34.08 100.59
CA LEU A 15 33.58 35.33 99.90
C LEU A 15 34.80 35.83 99.12
N GLY A 16 34.72 35.75 97.79
CA GLY A 16 35.78 36.12 96.86
C GLY A 16 36.90 35.07 96.70
N ALA A 17 37.67 35.22 95.62
CA ALA A 17 38.71 34.27 95.22
C ALA A 17 39.88 34.13 96.22
N GLY A 18 40.05 35.11 97.12
CA GLY A 18 41.10 35.11 98.16
C GLY A 18 40.73 34.37 99.44
N SER A 19 39.52 33.81 99.55
CA SER A 19 39.01 33.18 100.78
C SER A 19 39.60 31.80 101.11
N ALA A 20 40.47 31.26 100.24
CA ALA A 20 41.06 29.91 100.33
C ALA A 20 40.04 28.75 100.42
N ALA A 21 38.74 29.02 100.36
CA ALA A 21 37.69 28.01 100.38
C ALA A 21 37.57 27.32 99.01
N PRO A 22 37.35 26.00 98.98
CA PRO A 22 37.13 25.26 97.72
C PRO A 22 35.85 25.69 96.99
N LEU A 23 34.88 26.28 97.69
CA LEU A 23 33.70 26.91 97.12
C LEU A 23 33.68 28.39 97.51
N TRP A 24 33.64 29.31 96.55
CA TRP A 24 33.54 30.75 96.82
C TRP A 24 32.69 31.49 95.80
N VAL A 25 32.11 32.61 96.23
CA VAL A 25 31.33 33.53 95.38
C VAL A 25 31.76 34.97 95.64
N ALA A 26 31.86 35.79 94.61
CA ALA A 26 32.14 37.21 94.67
C ALA A 26 30.87 38.04 94.38
N ASP A 27 30.89 39.29 94.81
CA ASP A 27 29.81 40.28 94.64
C ASP A 27 29.53 40.65 93.17
N ASP A 28 30.50 40.44 92.28
CA ASP A 28 30.40 40.71 90.84
C ASP A 28 29.94 39.52 89.98
N GLY A 29 29.45 38.46 90.63
CA GLY A 29 28.93 37.25 90.01
C GLY A 29 30.00 36.21 89.65
N ARG A 30 31.28 36.45 89.99
CA ARG A 30 32.33 35.43 89.86
C ARG A 30 32.16 34.36 90.94
N PHE A 31 32.37 33.10 90.58
CA PHE A 31 32.35 31.98 91.51
C PHE A 31 33.44 30.96 91.20
N GLY A 32 33.83 30.20 92.21
CA GLY A 32 34.76 29.08 92.09
C GLY A 32 34.26 27.87 92.89
N ALA A 33 34.30 26.69 92.28
CA ALA A 33 33.99 25.39 92.89
C ALA A 33 35.07 24.38 92.48
N GLY A 34 36.12 24.27 93.29
CA GLY A 34 37.34 23.53 92.94
C GLY A 34 37.99 24.09 91.67
N PRO A 35 38.17 23.29 90.60
CA PRO A 35 38.73 23.76 89.33
C PRO A 35 37.76 24.59 88.49
N LEU A 36 36.45 24.53 88.76
CA LEU A 36 35.42 25.24 87.99
C LEU A 36 35.40 26.72 88.41
N ARG A 37 35.69 27.63 87.47
CA ARG A 37 35.59 29.09 87.67
C ARG A 37 34.67 29.67 86.61
N GLY A 38 33.76 30.54 87.01
CA GLY A 38 32.80 31.16 86.09
C GLY A 38 32.34 32.52 86.58
N ARG A 39 31.61 33.23 85.71
CA ARG A 39 30.89 34.45 86.06
C ARG A 39 29.47 34.32 85.56
N HIS A 40 28.49 34.56 86.43
CA HIS A 40 27.10 34.62 86.03
C HIS A 40 26.47 35.87 86.64
N GLY A 41 25.73 36.61 85.82
CA GLY A 41 24.99 37.80 86.23
C GLY A 41 23.54 37.67 85.80
N LYS A 42 22.67 38.33 86.54
CA LYS A 42 21.26 38.52 86.21
C LYS A 42 20.93 39.99 86.44
N ASP A 43 20.11 40.57 85.57
CA ASP A 43 19.77 41.99 85.64
C ASP A 43 18.89 42.34 86.85
N ALA A 44 18.20 41.35 87.42
CA ALA A 44 17.39 41.51 88.64
C ALA A 44 17.42 40.24 89.49
N ALA A 45 17.20 40.39 90.81
CA ALA A 45 17.00 39.26 91.70
C ALA A 45 15.63 38.61 91.42
N GLU A 46 15.59 37.27 91.31
CA GLU A 46 14.36 36.54 90.93
C GLU A 46 13.87 35.56 92.01
N HIS A 47 14.77 35.10 92.87
CA HIS A 47 14.49 33.98 93.79
C HIS A 47 14.73 34.32 95.27
N VAL A 48 15.53 35.35 95.54
CA VAL A 48 15.94 35.76 96.88
C VAL A 48 15.22 37.05 97.25
N GLY A 49 14.47 37.03 98.36
CA GLY A 49 13.63 38.14 98.79
C GLY A 49 12.17 38.03 98.34
N ALA A 50 11.24 38.55 99.14
CA ALA A 50 9.80 38.45 98.87
C ALA A 50 9.38 39.29 97.64
N GLY A 51 9.90 40.52 97.49
CA GLY A 51 9.59 41.40 96.36
C GLY A 51 10.09 40.87 95.01
N ALA A 52 11.36 40.47 94.95
CA ALA A 52 11.99 39.83 93.79
C ALA A 52 11.21 38.61 93.26
N ARG A 53 10.73 37.74 94.16
CA ARG A 53 9.90 36.58 93.79
C ARG A 53 8.52 36.98 93.25
N ALA A 54 7.92 38.04 93.79
CA ALA A 54 6.62 38.54 93.33
C ALA A 54 6.74 39.14 91.92
N GLU A 55 7.77 39.94 91.66
CA GLU A 55 8.02 40.54 90.34
C GLU A 55 8.39 39.49 89.28
N ALA A 56 9.24 38.52 89.60
CA ALA A 56 9.56 37.43 88.69
C ALA A 56 8.31 36.58 88.35
N ARG A 57 7.45 36.31 89.33
CA ARG A 57 6.17 35.63 89.12
C ARG A 57 5.26 36.45 88.20
N GLN A 58 5.17 37.76 88.42
CA GLN A 58 4.33 38.64 87.61
C GLN A 58 4.80 38.67 86.15
N ARG A 59 6.11 38.84 85.91
CA ARG A 59 6.69 38.78 84.55
C ARG A 59 6.37 37.45 83.86
N ARG A 60 6.50 36.34 84.58
CA ARG A 60 6.19 35.01 84.02
C ARG A 60 4.70 34.85 83.70
N LEU A 61 3.80 35.38 84.54
CA LEU A 61 2.36 35.37 84.27
C LEU A 61 2.01 36.21 83.04
N ASP A 62 2.64 37.36 82.85
CA ASP A 62 2.39 38.24 81.71
C ASP A 62 2.90 37.63 80.39
N GLU A 63 4.05 36.94 80.43
CA GLU A 63 4.57 36.15 79.30
C GLU A 63 3.61 35.01 78.93
N LEU A 64 3.13 34.23 79.91
CA LEU A 64 2.19 33.14 79.67
C LEU A 64 0.84 33.66 79.14
N ARG A 65 0.36 34.81 79.63
CA ARG A 65 -0.84 35.47 79.11
C ARG A 65 -0.65 35.90 77.65
N ALA A 66 0.52 36.41 77.28
CA ALA A 66 0.83 36.77 75.90
C ALA A 66 0.86 35.53 74.98
N GLN A 67 1.50 34.45 75.42
CA GLN A 67 1.53 33.18 74.70
C GLN A 67 0.13 32.58 74.52
N LEU A 68 -0.73 32.64 75.55
CA LEU A 68 -2.11 32.16 75.48
C LEU A 68 -2.93 32.96 74.47
N ARG A 69 -2.79 34.30 74.46
CA ARG A 69 -3.44 35.16 73.46
C ARG A 69 -3.00 34.81 72.04
N ALA A 70 -1.70 34.64 71.81
CA ALA A 70 -1.14 34.29 70.50
C ALA A 70 -1.53 32.87 70.03
N ALA A 71 -1.73 31.93 70.95
CA ALA A 71 -2.27 30.62 70.63
C ALA A 71 -3.76 30.70 70.27
N GLY A 72 -4.55 31.49 71.02
CA GLY A 72 -5.98 31.71 70.74
C GLY A 72 -6.24 32.36 69.39
N THR A 73 -5.43 33.34 68.98
CA THR A 73 -5.54 33.97 67.65
C THR A 73 -5.19 33.00 66.52
N ARG A 74 -4.17 32.15 66.69
CA ARG A 74 -3.85 31.09 65.70
C ARG A 74 -4.96 30.07 65.59
N HIS A 75 -5.45 29.57 66.72
CA HIS A 75 -6.53 28.59 66.73
C HIS A 75 -7.77 29.13 66.01
N THR A 76 -8.20 30.36 66.30
CA THR A 76 -9.36 30.97 65.64
C THR A 76 -9.17 31.15 64.13
N ALA A 77 -7.95 31.48 63.66
CA ALA A 77 -7.64 31.57 62.24
C ALA A 77 -7.67 30.20 61.53
N GLU A 78 -7.05 29.18 62.13
CA GLU A 78 -7.07 27.81 61.60
C GLU A 78 -8.50 27.25 61.54
N ASP A 79 -9.30 27.52 62.56
CA ASP A 79 -10.68 27.07 62.67
C ASP A 79 -11.58 27.74 61.60
N ALA A 80 -11.31 29.01 61.27
CA ALA A 80 -11.96 29.70 60.15
C ALA A 80 -11.60 29.07 58.80
N THR A 81 -10.32 28.79 58.55
CA THR A 81 -9.85 28.12 57.33
C THR A 81 -10.46 26.73 57.18
N HIS A 82 -10.51 25.94 58.25
CA HIS A 82 -11.12 24.61 58.24
C HIS A 82 -12.62 24.66 57.87
N ARG A 83 -13.36 25.63 58.41
CA ARG A 83 -14.77 25.83 58.04
C ARG A 83 -14.94 26.20 56.58
N ALA A 84 -14.09 27.09 56.04
CA ALA A 84 -14.11 27.46 54.63
C ALA A 84 -13.82 26.26 53.71
N LEU A 85 -12.82 25.44 54.05
CA LEU A 85 -12.50 24.22 53.29
C LEU A 85 -13.63 23.18 53.34
N ARG A 86 -14.28 23.00 54.50
CA ARG A 86 -15.44 22.09 54.61
C ARG A 86 -16.60 22.55 53.74
N GLU A 87 -16.85 23.86 53.70
CA GLU A 87 -17.90 24.46 52.87
C GLU A 87 -17.58 24.33 51.38
N HIS A 88 -16.34 24.62 50.98
CA HIS A 88 -15.92 24.44 49.59
C HIS A 88 -16.03 22.98 49.13
N ARG A 89 -15.63 22.02 49.99
CA ARG A 89 -15.81 20.59 49.72
C ARG A 89 -17.29 20.20 49.57
N ARG A 90 -18.20 20.82 50.33
CA ARG A 90 -19.64 20.60 50.19
C ARG A 90 -20.13 21.08 48.82
N GLN A 91 -19.74 22.29 48.41
CA GLN A 91 -20.08 22.88 47.12
C GLN A 91 -19.56 22.03 45.95
N LEU A 92 -18.32 21.53 46.03
CA LEU A 92 -17.75 20.65 45.01
C LEU A 92 -18.51 19.31 44.90
N ARG A 93 -19.00 18.75 46.01
CA ARG A 93 -19.85 17.55 45.97
C ARG A 93 -21.19 17.84 45.33
N GLU A 94 -21.82 18.96 45.68
CA GLU A 94 -23.07 19.38 45.04
C GLU A 94 -22.88 19.57 43.54
N LEU A 95 -21.81 20.23 43.10
CA LEU A 95 -21.48 20.36 41.67
C LEU A 95 -21.28 18.99 41.01
N ARG A 96 -20.49 18.10 41.61
CA ARG A 96 -20.27 16.74 41.11
C ARG A 96 -21.58 15.97 40.95
N ASP A 97 -22.48 16.08 41.94
CA ASP A 97 -23.75 15.35 41.94
C ASP A 97 -24.76 15.96 40.94
N HIS A 98 -24.55 17.20 40.46
CA HIS A 98 -25.38 17.87 39.44
C HIS A 98 -24.75 17.89 38.03
N ILE A 99 -23.52 17.38 37.86
CA ILE A 99 -22.94 17.21 36.52
C ILE A 99 -23.69 16.04 35.84
N PRO A 100 -24.35 16.27 34.70
CA PRO A 100 -25.00 15.19 33.96
C PRO A 100 -23.95 14.17 33.52
N PRO A 101 -24.21 12.85 33.66
CA PRO A 101 -23.30 11.82 33.18
C PRO A 101 -23.16 11.91 31.65
N THR A 102 -21.92 11.82 31.15
CA THR A 102 -21.63 11.83 29.70
C THR A 102 -21.90 10.50 29.01
N ALA A 103 -22.23 9.45 29.78
CA ALA A 103 -22.40 8.09 29.29
C ALA A 103 -23.37 7.99 28.10
N GLU A 104 -24.50 8.71 28.11
CA GLU A 104 -25.44 8.68 26.97
C GLU A 104 -24.85 9.30 25.70
N VAL A 105 -24.01 10.33 25.83
CA VAL A 105 -23.32 10.97 24.70
C VAL A 105 -22.18 10.09 24.20
N ASP A 106 -21.42 9.49 25.12
CA ASP A 106 -20.32 8.58 24.81
C ASP A 106 -20.84 7.29 24.14
N ASP A 107 -21.96 6.74 24.63
CA ASP A 107 -22.65 5.58 24.04
C ASP A 107 -23.22 5.93 22.66
N ALA A 108 -23.83 7.11 22.50
CA ALA A 108 -24.31 7.58 21.20
C ALA A 108 -23.17 7.81 20.21
N ALA A 109 -22.03 8.34 20.66
CA ALA A 109 -20.83 8.54 19.84
C ALA A 109 -20.21 7.19 19.43
N ALA A 110 -20.14 6.22 20.36
CA ALA A 110 -19.68 4.87 20.08
C ALA A 110 -20.59 4.14 19.09
N ALA A 111 -21.92 4.28 19.24
CA ALA A 111 -22.91 3.76 18.30
C ALA A 111 -22.79 4.39 16.91
N ALA A 112 -22.61 5.71 16.82
CA ALA A 112 -22.40 6.42 15.55
C ALA A 112 -21.08 6.02 14.86
N ALA A 113 -20.00 5.85 15.62
CA ALA A 113 -18.72 5.36 15.11
C ALA A 113 -18.81 3.87 14.67
N GLY A 114 -19.60 3.05 15.36
CA GLY A 114 -19.95 1.70 14.95
C GLY A 114 -20.68 1.68 13.60
N ALA A 115 -21.79 2.42 13.50
CA ALA A 115 -22.60 2.52 12.28
C ALA A 115 -21.79 3.04 11.07
N THR A 116 -20.88 4.00 11.29
CA THR A 116 -20.00 4.51 10.23
C THR A 116 -19.05 3.43 9.70
N ARG A 117 -18.45 2.64 10.60
CA ARG A 117 -17.56 1.51 10.22
C ARG A 117 -18.33 0.41 9.49
N ASP A 118 -19.56 0.13 9.90
CA ASP A 118 -20.40 -0.86 9.23
C ASP A 118 -20.84 -0.38 7.83
N ALA A 119 -21.16 0.91 7.68
CA ALA A 119 -21.44 1.50 6.36
C ALA A 119 -20.22 1.48 5.42
N GLN A 120 -19.01 1.73 5.95
CA GLN A 120 -17.77 1.62 5.18
C GLN A 120 -17.53 0.18 4.71
N ARG A 121 -17.63 -0.80 5.61
CA ARG A 121 -17.50 -2.23 5.26
C ARG A 121 -18.54 -2.69 4.23
N ALA A 122 -19.79 -2.22 4.36
CA ALA A 122 -20.83 -2.50 3.38
C ALA A 122 -20.54 -1.90 2.00
N THR A 123 -19.96 -0.69 1.95
CA THR A 123 -19.56 -0.03 0.71
C THR A 123 -18.40 -0.77 0.04
N GLU A 124 -17.37 -1.14 0.80
CA GLU A 124 -16.23 -1.92 0.31
C GLU A 124 -16.70 -3.27 -0.27
N HIS A 125 -17.59 -3.97 0.45
CA HIS A 125 -18.16 -5.23 -0.03
C HIS A 125 -19.01 -5.05 -1.28
N HIS A 126 -19.80 -3.97 -1.38
CA HIS A 126 -20.55 -3.63 -2.58
C HIS A 126 -19.61 -3.41 -3.78
N ASP A 127 -18.52 -2.67 -3.59
CA ASP A 127 -17.55 -2.39 -4.66
C ASP A 127 -16.78 -3.64 -5.09
N GLU A 128 -16.50 -4.56 -4.18
CA GLU A 128 -15.95 -5.89 -4.49
C GLU A 128 -16.92 -6.71 -5.34
N LEU A 129 -18.18 -6.83 -4.91
CA LEU A 129 -19.22 -7.55 -5.64
C LEU A 129 -19.46 -6.93 -7.02
N ARG A 130 -19.46 -5.59 -7.12
CA ARG A 130 -19.60 -4.87 -8.39
C ARG A 130 -18.43 -5.15 -9.34
N ARG A 131 -17.20 -5.17 -8.83
CA ARG A 131 -16.01 -5.55 -9.62
C ARG A 131 -16.09 -7.00 -10.09
N ALA A 132 -16.47 -7.92 -9.21
CA ALA A 132 -16.65 -9.33 -9.56
C ALA A 132 -17.74 -9.51 -10.64
N ALA A 133 -18.87 -8.82 -10.53
CA ALA A 133 -19.93 -8.83 -11.53
C ALA A 133 -19.45 -8.27 -12.89
N ALA A 134 -18.67 -7.18 -12.90
CA ALA A 134 -18.13 -6.61 -14.13
C ALA A 134 -17.10 -7.53 -14.82
N VAL A 135 -16.33 -8.30 -14.05
CA VAL A 135 -15.42 -9.32 -14.60
C VAL A 135 -16.22 -10.50 -15.17
N ALA A 136 -17.21 -11.01 -14.44
CA ALA A 136 -18.06 -12.10 -14.90
C ALA A 136 -18.85 -11.72 -16.16
N PHE A 137 -19.36 -10.49 -16.24
CA PHE A 137 -20.06 -9.98 -17.42
C PHE A 137 -19.16 -9.92 -18.65
N ARG A 138 -17.94 -9.38 -18.51
CA ARG A 138 -16.97 -9.35 -19.62
C ARG A 138 -16.58 -10.75 -20.09
N ALA A 139 -16.33 -11.67 -19.16
CA ALA A 139 -16.04 -13.05 -19.52
C ALA A 139 -17.21 -13.73 -20.25
N ALA A 140 -18.45 -13.45 -19.85
CA ALA A 140 -19.64 -13.95 -20.53
C ALA A 140 -19.80 -13.35 -21.94
N GLU A 141 -19.57 -12.04 -22.12
CA GLU A 141 -19.59 -11.41 -23.44
C GLU A 141 -18.50 -11.95 -24.36
N GLU A 142 -17.28 -12.14 -23.85
CA GLU A 142 -16.19 -12.75 -24.62
C GLU A 142 -16.52 -14.18 -25.05
N GLN A 143 -17.09 -15.00 -24.16
CA GLN A 143 -17.52 -16.35 -24.51
C GLN A 143 -18.66 -16.36 -25.52
N TRP A 144 -19.62 -15.44 -25.36
CA TRP A 144 -20.73 -15.29 -26.29
C TRP A 144 -20.26 -14.83 -27.67
N ALA A 145 -19.37 -13.83 -27.73
CA ALA A 145 -18.77 -13.38 -28.99
C ALA A 145 -18.00 -14.51 -29.69
N ARG A 146 -17.21 -15.29 -28.95
CA ARG A 146 -16.53 -16.49 -29.50
C ARG A 146 -17.53 -17.52 -30.03
N ALA A 147 -18.62 -17.79 -29.29
CA ALA A 147 -19.66 -18.69 -29.73
C ALA A 147 -20.34 -18.19 -31.02
N GLN A 148 -20.61 -16.89 -31.13
CA GLN A 148 -21.16 -16.27 -32.34
C GLN A 148 -20.24 -16.42 -33.55
N THR A 149 -18.94 -16.15 -33.38
CA THR A 149 -17.96 -16.32 -34.46
C THR A 149 -17.87 -17.77 -34.91
N VAL A 150 -17.73 -18.72 -33.99
CA VAL A 150 -17.65 -20.15 -34.32
C VAL A 150 -18.93 -20.66 -34.98
N ALA A 151 -20.10 -20.22 -34.50
CA ALA A 151 -21.37 -20.59 -35.10
C ALA A 151 -21.53 -20.00 -36.51
N ALA A 152 -21.13 -18.74 -36.72
CA ALA A 152 -21.17 -18.10 -38.03
C ALA A 152 -20.22 -18.77 -39.03
N ASP A 153 -18.98 -19.06 -38.63
CA ASP A 153 -17.98 -19.75 -39.47
C ASP A 153 -18.45 -21.15 -39.88
N ALA A 154 -19.15 -21.86 -38.99
CA ALA A 154 -19.69 -23.20 -39.25
C ALA A 154 -21.09 -23.19 -39.89
N GLY A 155 -21.72 -22.02 -40.06
CA GLY A 155 -23.10 -21.89 -40.54
C GLY A 155 -24.15 -22.53 -39.62
N LEU A 156 -23.86 -22.61 -38.31
CA LEU A 156 -24.71 -23.25 -37.30
C LEU A 156 -25.54 -22.23 -36.51
N PRO A 157 -26.71 -22.61 -35.99
CA PRO A 157 -27.48 -21.77 -35.08
C PRO A 157 -26.83 -21.69 -33.70
N LEU A 158 -27.16 -20.65 -32.93
CA LEU A 158 -26.70 -20.46 -31.55
C LEU A 158 -27.67 -21.05 -30.51
N ASP A 159 -28.82 -21.55 -30.95
CA ASP A 159 -29.78 -22.20 -30.06
C ASP A 159 -29.28 -23.59 -29.65
N ALA A 160 -29.24 -23.84 -28.34
CA ALA A 160 -28.69 -25.07 -27.79
C ALA A 160 -29.52 -26.31 -28.16
N ALA A 161 -30.84 -26.18 -28.29
CA ALA A 161 -31.70 -27.30 -28.67
C ALA A 161 -31.55 -27.64 -30.17
N GLU A 162 -31.42 -26.62 -31.02
CA GLU A 162 -31.13 -26.80 -32.45
C GLU A 162 -29.74 -27.41 -32.67
N LEU A 163 -28.71 -26.94 -31.97
CA LEU A 163 -27.35 -27.51 -32.03
C LEU A 163 -27.33 -28.99 -31.59
N HIS A 164 -28.08 -29.34 -30.55
CA HIS A 164 -28.18 -30.72 -30.09
C HIS A 164 -28.87 -31.61 -31.14
N THR A 165 -29.90 -31.07 -31.80
CA THR A 165 -30.60 -31.76 -32.89
C THR A 165 -29.69 -31.97 -34.10
N ILE A 166 -28.92 -30.95 -34.50
CA ILE A 166 -27.94 -31.05 -35.60
C ILE A 166 -26.84 -32.05 -35.25
N SER A 167 -26.34 -32.02 -34.01
CA SER A 167 -25.33 -32.97 -33.53
C SER A 167 -25.83 -34.42 -33.57
N ALA A 168 -27.07 -34.67 -33.14
CA ALA A 168 -27.72 -35.97 -33.25
C ALA A 168 -27.86 -36.41 -34.71
N ALA A 169 -28.31 -35.52 -35.60
CA ALA A 169 -28.44 -35.80 -37.03
C ALA A 169 -27.09 -36.13 -37.70
N ILE A 170 -26.01 -35.44 -37.31
CA ILE A 170 -24.64 -35.75 -37.76
C ILE A 170 -24.20 -37.13 -37.26
N ALA A 171 -24.50 -37.48 -36.00
CA ALA A 171 -24.17 -38.78 -35.43
C ALA A 171 -24.92 -39.92 -36.15
N ASP A 172 -26.20 -39.70 -36.46
CA ASP A 172 -27.04 -40.64 -37.22
C ASP A 172 -26.54 -40.78 -38.67
N ALA A 173 -26.24 -39.67 -39.35
CA ALA A 173 -25.67 -39.70 -40.69
C ALA A 173 -24.32 -40.43 -40.72
N ALA A 174 -23.46 -40.20 -39.71
CA ALA A 174 -22.20 -40.92 -39.56
C ALA A 174 -22.41 -42.43 -39.32
N ALA A 175 -23.46 -42.82 -38.58
CA ALA A 175 -23.82 -44.22 -38.41
C ALA A 175 -24.25 -44.86 -39.74
N VAL A 176 -25.12 -44.20 -40.50
CA VAL A 176 -25.55 -44.68 -41.83
C VAL A 176 -24.36 -44.80 -42.79
N LEU A 177 -23.45 -43.82 -42.79
CA LEU A 177 -22.25 -43.87 -43.64
C LEU A 177 -21.30 -45.01 -43.25
N ARG A 178 -21.24 -45.41 -41.97
CA ARG A 178 -20.48 -46.59 -41.54
C ARG A 178 -21.08 -47.90 -42.05
N ASP A 179 -22.41 -47.98 -42.17
CA ASP A 179 -23.11 -49.19 -42.60
C ASP A 179 -23.22 -49.33 -44.14
N LEU A 180 -23.07 -48.21 -44.86
CA LEU A 180 -23.17 -48.13 -46.32
C LEU A 180 -22.28 -49.14 -47.08
N PRO A 181 -21.00 -49.38 -46.71
CA PRO A 181 -20.15 -50.36 -47.39
C PRO A 181 -20.70 -51.80 -47.28
N GLY A 182 -21.34 -52.15 -46.15
CA GLY A 182 -21.96 -53.46 -45.94
C GLY A 182 -23.20 -53.65 -46.81
N LEU A 183 -24.02 -52.61 -46.94
CA LEU A 183 -25.19 -52.61 -47.82
C LEU A 183 -24.80 -52.69 -49.29
N LEU A 184 -23.83 -51.88 -49.72
CA LEU A 184 -23.27 -51.94 -51.09
C LEU A 184 -22.62 -53.28 -51.39
N GLY A 185 -21.92 -53.87 -50.42
CA GLY A 185 -21.35 -55.22 -50.54
C GLY A 185 -22.43 -56.30 -50.72
N THR A 186 -23.55 -56.17 -50.03
CA THR A 186 -24.69 -57.10 -50.14
C THR A 186 -25.41 -56.96 -51.49
N ALA A 187 -25.65 -55.73 -51.94
CA ALA A 187 -26.23 -55.46 -53.25
C ALA A 187 -25.33 -55.99 -54.39
N ARG A 188 -24.00 -55.79 -54.29
CA ARG A 188 -23.05 -56.34 -55.28
C ARG A 188 -23.04 -57.86 -55.32
N ARG A 189 -23.11 -58.54 -54.17
CA ARG A 189 -23.24 -60.00 -54.12
C ARG A 189 -24.53 -60.47 -54.80
N SER A 190 -25.66 -59.87 -54.44
CA SER A 190 -26.95 -60.22 -55.06
C SER A 190 -26.95 -59.98 -56.58
N LEU A 191 -26.34 -58.90 -57.06
CA LEU A 191 -26.17 -58.65 -58.50
C LEU A 191 -25.30 -59.74 -59.16
N GLY A 192 -24.23 -60.16 -58.49
CA GLY A 192 -23.38 -61.27 -58.93
C GLY A 192 -24.14 -62.59 -59.01
N ASP A 193 -24.95 -62.91 -58.01
CA ASP A 193 -25.79 -64.11 -57.97
C ASP A 193 -26.84 -64.09 -59.09
N TRP A 194 -27.46 -62.94 -59.36
CA TRP A 194 -28.39 -62.77 -60.48
C TRP A 194 -27.73 -62.91 -61.85
N HIS A 195 -26.53 -62.34 -62.03
CA HIS A 195 -25.77 -62.54 -63.27
C HIS A 195 -25.41 -64.02 -63.48
N ALA A 196 -24.94 -64.71 -62.43
CA ALA A 196 -24.66 -66.15 -62.51
C ALA A 196 -25.91 -66.97 -62.87
N ALA A 197 -27.06 -66.66 -62.26
CA ALA A 197 -28.32 -67.31 -62.60
C ALA A 197 -28.78 -67.06 -64.05
N VAL A 198 -28.54 -65.86 -64.59
CA VAL A 198 -28.82 -65.53 -65.99
C VAL A 198 -27.86 -66.28 -66.93
N ASP A 199 -26.58 -66.38 -66.58
CA ASP A 199 -25.60 -67.15 -67.36
C ASP A 199 -25.93 -68.65 -67.38
N ASP A 200 -26.35 -69.21 -66.24
CA ASP A 200 -26.84 -70.59 -66.12
C ASP A 200 -28.10 -70.79 -66.99
N TRP A 201 -29.07 -69.88 -66.92
CA TRP A 201 -30.28 -69.93 -67.75
C TRP A 201 -29.99 -69.84 -69.25
N ASN A 202 -29.06 -68.98 -69.66
CA ASN A 202 -28.62 -68.89 -71.05
C ASN A 202 -27.93 -70.17 -71.53
N THR A 203 -27.17 -70.82 -70.63
CA THR A 203 -26.55 -72.13 -70.91
C THR A 203 -27.62 -73.22 -71.08
N GLU A 204 -28.66 -73.23 -70.25
CA GLU A 204 -29.79 -74.16 -70.40
C GLU A 204 -30.58 -73.91 -71.68
N ILE A 205 -30.84 -72.65 -72.06
CA ILE A 205 -31.44 -72.31 -73.36
C ILE A 205 -30.58 -72.83 -74.50
N GLY A 206 -29.26 -72.64 -74.43
CA GLY A 206 -28.32 -73.15 -75.43
C GLY A 206 -28.37 -74.67 -75.56
N ALA A 207 -28.41 -75.38 -74.44
CA ALA A 207 -28.55 -76.84 -74.39
C ALA A 207 -29.90 -77.29 -74.99
N HIS A 208 -31.00 -76.61 -74.65
CA HIS A 208 -32.32 -76.92 -75.19
C HIS A 208 -32.43 -76.62 -76.70
N ALA A 209 -31.82 -75.52 -77.16
CA ALA A 209 -31.74 -75.20 -78.59
C ALA A 209 -30.92 -76.24 -79.34
N GLY A 210 -29.79 -76.69 -78.77
CA GLY A 210 -28.99 -77.79 -79.30
C GLY A 210 -29.76 -79.12 -79.38
N ALA A 211 -30.51 -79.47 -78.34
CA ALA A 211 -31.37 -80.65 -78.33
C ALA A 211 -32.50 -80.56 -79.37
N ALA A 212 -33.12 -79.38 -79.53
CA ALA A 212 -34.15 -79.15 -80.53
C ALA A 212 -33.58 -79.20 -81.96
N ALA A 213 -32.37 -78.68 -82.20
CA ALA A 213 -31.68 -78.80 -83.46
C ALA A 213 -31.37 -80.27 -83.79
N GLY A 214 -30.87 -81.05 -82.82
CA GLY A 214 -30.64 -82.49 -82.99
C GLY A 214 -31.92 -83.27 -83.30
N ALA A 215 -33.05 -82.91 -82.70
CA ALA A 215 -34.36 -83.52 -83.01
C ALA A 215 -34.86 -83.15 -84.42
N ARG A 216 -34.62 -81.91 -84.88
CA ARG A 216 -34.94 -81.50 -86.26
C ARG A 216 -34.06 -82.23 -87.27
N GLU A 217 -32.77 -82.39 -86.98
CA GLU A 217 -31.84 -83.12 -87.83
C GLU A 217 -32.22 -84.60 -87.96
N SER A 218 -32.60 -85.27 -86.85
CA SER A 218 -33.07 -86.66 -86.92
C SER A 218 -34.40 -86.79 -87.70
N THR A 219 -35.27 -85.80 -87.61
CA THR A 219 -36.52 -85.74 -88.38
C THR A 219 -36.23 -85.54 -89.88
N ALA A 220 -35.32 -84.62 -90.22
CA ALA A 220 -34.91 -84.39 -91.61
C ALA A 220 -34.20 -85.62 -92.22
N GLN A 221 -33.41 -86.36 -91.44
CA GLN A 221 -32.83 -87.63 -91.87
C GLN A 221 -33.90 -88.70 -92.13
N ALA A 222 -34.96 -88.76 -91.31
CA ALA A 222 -36.10 -89.65 -91.53
C ALA A 222 -36.91 -89.26 -92.78
N GLU A 223 -37.13 -87.96 -93.01
CA GLU A 223 -37.79 -87.44 -94.21
C GLU A 223 -36.95 -87.65 -95.48
N HIS A 224 -35.62 -87.48 -95.41
CA HIS A 224 -34.72 -87.77 -96.53
C HIS A 224 -34.74 -89.25 -96.90
N ALA A 225 -34.70 -90.16 -95.92
CA ALA A 225 -34.83 -91.60 -96.16
C ALA A 225 -36.21 -92.00 -96.74
N ALA A 226 -37.28 -91.30 -96.35
CA ALA A 226 -38.61 -91.49 -96.93
C ALA A 226 -38.72 -90.93 -98.35
N THR A 227 -37.99 -89.86 -98.66
CA THR A 227 -37.97 -89.22 -99.99
C THR A 227 -37.09 -89.99 -100.97
N GLU A 228 -35.97 -90.58 -100.55
CA GLU A 228 -35.16 -91.49 -101.39
C GLU A 228 -35.95 -92.74 -101.82
N LEU A 229 -36.86 -93.25 -100.97
CA LEU A 229 -37.75 -94.37 -101.32
C LEU A 229 -38.81 -93.97 -102.38
N ALA A 230 -39.31 -92.73 -102.33
CA ALA A 230 -40.32 -92.21 -103.24
C ALA A 230 -39.74 -91.76 -104.61
N THR A 231 -38.44 -91.46 -104.69
CA THR A 231 -37.81 -90.83 -105.86
C THR A 231 -37.19 -91.84 -106.85
N VAL A 232 -37.19 -93.15 -106.55
CA VAL A 232 -36.77 -94.21 -107.49
C VAL A 232 -37.95 -94.77 -108.31
N GLU A 233 -39.20 -94.52 -107.92
CA GLU A 233 -40.41 -95.02 -108.61
C GLU A 233 -41.07 -94.00 -109.58
N ALA A 234 -40.56 -92.77 -109.69
CA ALA A 234 -41.04 -91.78 -110.65
C ALA A 234 -39.91 -91.34 -111.59
N SER A 235 -39.81 -92.08 -112.68
CA SER A 235 -38.81 -91.98 -113.72
C SER A 235 -38.76 -90.62 -114.45
N LEU A 236 -37.54 -90.28 -114.87
CA LEU A 236 -37.14 -89.72 -116.18
C LEU A 236 -37.19 -88.19 -116.43
N GLY A 237 -35.98 -87.66 -116.68
CA GLY A 237 -35.65 -86.63 -117.68
C GLY A 237 -35.35 -85.25 -117.11
N GLU A 238 -34.07 -84.92 -116.81
CA GLU A 238 -33.11 -84.20 -117.70
C GLU A 238 -33.58 -82.81 -118.15
N GLU A 239 -32.82 -81.72 -118.09
CA GLU A 239 -31.52 -81.42 -117.47
C GLU A 239 -31.43 -79.88 -117.31
N PRO A 240 -30.51 -79.39 -116.46
CA PRO A 240 -30.32 -78.00 -116.05
C PRO A 240 -29.23 -77.31 -116.90
N GLU A 241 -28.63 -76.24 -116.34
CA GLU A 241 -27.43 -75.52 -116.84
C GLU A 241 -27.70 -74.38 -117.84
N ARG A 242 -27.21 -73.15 -117.67
CA ARG A 242 -26.22 -72.61 -116.74
C ARG A 242 -26.17 -71.09 -116.88
N ILE A 243 -26.04 -70.44 -115.72
CA ILE A 243 -25.02 -69.42 -115.41
C ILE A 243 -25.27 -67.99 -115.94
N ALA A 244 -25.54 -66.98 -115.11
CA ALA A 244 -25.08 -66.69 -113.74
C ALA A 244 -23.59 -66.31 -113.58
N GLU A 245 -22.91 -65.87 -114.63
CA GLU A 245 -21.52 -65.34 -114.51
C GLU A 245 -21.34 -63.86 -114.88
N GLN A 246 -22.39 -63.13 -115.27
CA GLN A 246 -22.20 -61.77 -115.80
C GLN A 246 -22.63 -60.63 -114.87
N VAL A 247 -23.09 -60.89 -113.64
CA VAL A 247 -23.66 -59.84 -112.76
C VAL A 247 -22.87 -59.61 -111.47
N ALA A 248 -21.95 -60.52 -111.08
CA ALA A 248 -21.26 -60.42 -109.79
C ALA A 248 -19.97 -59.57 -109.80
N GLU A 249 -19.32 -59.34 -110.94
CA GLU A 249 -18.01 -58.66 -110.98
C GLU A 249 -18.07 -57.12 -111.01
N ALA A 250 -19.21 -56.50 -111.34
CA ALA A 250 -19.28 -55.06 -111.57
C ALA A 250 -19.73 -54.22 -110.34
N GLN A 251 -20.19 -54.84 -109.26
CA GLN A 251 -20.78 -54.12 -108.11
C GLN A 251 -19.83 -53.90 -106.93
N GLN A 252 -18.66 -54.56 -106.90
CA GLN A 252 -17.75 -54.51 -105.74
C GLN A 252 -16.65 -53.43 -105.85
N ALA A 253 -16.46 -52.81 -107.02
CA ALA A 253 -15.37 -51.86 -107.27
C ALA A 253 -15.74 -50.36 -107.07
N LEU A 254 -17.00 -50.03 -106.75
CA LEU A 254 -17.48 -48.64 -106.72
C LEU A 254 -17.70 -48.07 -105.30
N THR A 255 -17.77 -48.93 -104.27
CA THR A 255 -18.11 -48.51 -102.89
C THR A 255 -16.87 -48.07 -102.07
N GLY A 256 -15.66 -48.52 -102.44
CA GLY A 256 -14.45 -48.26 -101.65
C GLY A 256 -13.77 -46.90 -101.89
N LEU A 257 -14.02 -46.24 -103.02
CA LEU A 257 -13.35 -44.96 -103.34
C LEU A 257 -14.09 -43.70 -102.85
N ASP A 258 -15.37 -43.81 -102.44
CA ASP A 258 -16.19 -42.66 -102.03
C ASP A 258 -16.09 -42.37 -100.51
N GLU A 259 -15.69 -43.37 -99.71
CA GLU A 259 -15.50 -43.24 -98.25
C GLU A 259 -14.16 -42.55 -97.90
N ASP A 260 -13.09 -42.81 -98.66
CA ASP A 260 -11.76 -42.23 -98.42
C ASP A 260 -11.66 -40.73 -98.77
N VAL A 261 -12.46 -40.24 -99.73
CA VAL A 261 -12.50 -38.83 -100.12
C VAL A 261 -13.23 -37.96 -99.08
N ARG A 262 -14.33 -38.47 -98.50
CA ARG A 262 -15.09 -37.76 -97.45
C ARG A 262 -14.33 -37.67 -96.11
N ALA A 263 -13.62 -38.73 -95.74
CA ALA A 263 -12.83 -38.75 -94.50
C ALA A 263 -11.65 -37.75 -94.52
N THR A 264 -11.05 -37.52 -95.70
CA THR A 264 -9.90 -36.63 -95.85
C THR A 264 -10.30 -35.15 -95.93
N GLN A 265 -11.48 -34.83 -96.50
CA GLN A 265 -12.02 -33.46 -96.51
C GLN A 265 -12.48 -32.97 -95.13
N SER A 266 -13.13 -33.81 -94.32
CA SER A 266 -13.55 -33.43 -92.95
C SER A 266 -12.35 -33.06 -92.06
N ARG A 267 -11.27 -33.85 -92.11
CA ARG A 267 -10.05 -33.59 -91.32
C ARG A 267 -9.36 -32.28 -91.70
N HIS A 268 -9.43 -31.86 -92.97
CA HIS A 268 -8.86 -30.58 -93.41
C HIS A 268 -9.67 -29.37 -92.91
N THR A 269 -11.01 -29.45 -92.96
CA THR A 269 -11.89 -28.39 -92.43
C THR A 269 -11.84 -28.26 -90.90
N ASP A 270 -11.70 -29.37 -90.17
CA ASP A 270 -11.62 -29.34 -88.71
C ASP A 270 -10.26 -28.81 -88.23
N ALA A 271 -9.16 -29.16 -88.91
CA ALA A 271 -7.84 -28.60 -88.64
C ALA A 271 -7.76 -27.09 -88.96
N GLY A 272 -8.46 -26.63 -90.01
CA GLY A 272 -8.54 -25.20 -90.36
C GLY A 272 -9.31 -24.36 -89.32
N LYS A 273 -10.43 -24.89 -88.79
CA LYS A 273 -11.19 -24.25 -87.70
C LYS A 273 -10.41 -24.20 -86.39
N ALA A 274 -9.70 -25.29 -86.04
CA ALA A 274 -8.87 -25.34 -84.85
C ALA A 274 -7.72 -24.32 -84.90
N ALA A 275 -7.04 -24.19 -86.04
CA ALA A 275 -5.96 -23.22 -86.22
C ALA A 275 -6.44 -21.76 -86.17
N ALA A 276 -7.61 -21.46 -86.77
CA ALA A 276 -8.19 -20.11 -86.73
C ALA A 276 -8.64 -19.71 -85.31
N THR A 277 -9.22 -20.65 -84.55
CA THR A 277 -9.67 -20.42 -83.16
C THR A 277 -8.48 -20.22 -82.23
N ALA A 278 -7.42 -21.03 -82.37
CA ALA A 278 -6.19 -20.88 -81.59
C ALA A 278 -5.48 -19.55 -81.86
N ARG A 279 -5.49 -19.06 -83.11
CA ARG A 279 -4.90 -17.76 -83.45
C ARG A 279 -5.71 -16.58 -82.91
N ALA A 280 -7.04 -16.65 -82.97
CA ALA A 280 -7.91 -15.63 -82.37
C ALA A 280 -7.79 -15.58 -80.83
N GLN A 281 -7.61 -16.74 -80.18
CA GLN A 281 -7.36 -16.82 -78.74
C GLN A 281 -5.98 -16.25 -78.36
N ALA A 282 -4.94 -16.51 -79.16
CA ALA A 282 -3.60 -15.94 -78.94
C ALA A 282 -3.61 -14.41 -79.08
N ASP A 283 -4.22 -13.88 -80.15
CA ASP A 283 -4.31 -12.42 -80.38
C ASP A 283 -5.19 -11.71 -79.32
N GLY A 284 -6.18 -12.42 -78.76
CA GLY A 284 -7.00 -11.93 -77.64
C GLY A 284 -6.23 -11.88 -76.33
N ALA A 285 -5.51 -12.95 -75.99
CA ALA A 285 -4.68 -13.04 -74.80
C ALA A 285 -3.53 -12.01 -74.82
N GLU A 286 -2.94 -11.72 -75.97
CA GLU A 286 -1.88 -10.71 -76.11
C GLU A 286 -2.40 -9.29 -75.85
N ARG A 287 -3.61 -8.95 -76.33
CA ARG A 287 -4.26 -7.65 -76.05
C ARG A 287 -4.70 -7.51 -74.59
N GLU A 288 -5.22 -8.58 -74.00
CA GLU A 288 -5.59 -8.60 -72.57
C GLU A 288 -4.35 -8.44 -71.69
N ALA A 289 -3.24 -9.11 -72.01
CA ALA A 289 -1.97 -8.95 -71.30
C ALA A 289 -1.43 -7.52 -71.40
N ALA A 290 -1.42 -6.92 -72.60
CA ALA A 290 -0.97 -5.54 -72.78
C ALA A 290 -1.84 -4.53 -72.02
N THR A 291 -3.15 -4.75 -71.96
CA THR A 291 -4.10 -3.88 -71.22
C THR A 291 -3.89 -4.03 -69.71
N ALA A 292 -3.68 -5.26 -69.22
CA ALA A 292 -3.41 -5.54 -67.80
C ALA A 292 -2.07 -4.95 -67.35
N GLU A 293 -1.04 -4.95 -68.20
CA GLU A 293 0.25 -4.34 -67.89
C GLU A 293 0.18 -2.81 -67.73
N VAL A 294 -0.62 -2.14 -68.57
CA VAL A 294 -0.85 -0.68 -68.46
C VAL A 294 -1.63 -0.38 -67.18
N ALA A 295 -2.73 -1.10 -66.93
CA ALA A 295 -3.53 -0.93 -65.71
C ALA A 295 -2.72 -1.17 -64.42
N CYS A 296 -1.77 -2.11 -64.44
CA CYS A 296 -0.88 -2.36 -63.31
C CYS A 296 0.13 -1.21 -63.07
N ARG A 297 0.64 -0.59 -64.14
CA ARG A 297 1.52 0.59 -64.04
C ARG A 297 0.76 1.82 -63.54
N ASP A 298 -0.47 2.03 -64.02
CA ASP A 298 -1.34 3.11 -63.55
C ASP A 298 -1.67 2.94 -62.06
N ALA A 299 -2.07 1.73 -61.65
CA ALA A 299 -2.33 1.41 -60.24
C ALA A 299 -1.08 1.60 -59.35
N ARG A 300 0.13 1.34 -59.86
CA ARG A 300 1.38 1.63 -59.12
C ARG A 300 1.57 3.14 -58.94
N SER A 301 1.32 3.92 -59.99
CA SER A 301 1.44 5.39 -59.95
C SER A 301 0.47 5.99 -58.93
N ASP A 302 -0.79 5.55 -58.93
CA ASP A 302 -1.81 6.01 -57.98
C ASP A 302 -1.45 5.67 -56.53
N LEU A 303 -0.86 4.49 -56.33
CA LEU A 303 -0.45 4.02 -55.02
C LEU A 303 0.82 4.76 -54.51
N LEU A 304 1.77 5.11 -55.38
CA LEU A 304 2.88 6.00 -55.02
C LEU A 304 2.38 7.40 -54.65
N ALA A 305 1.47 7.98 -55.44
CA ALA A 305 0.87 9.28 -55.15
C ALA A 305 0.09 9.28 -53.82
N THR A 306 -0.51 8.15 -53.46
CA THR A 306 -1.18 7.94 -52.17
C THR A 306 -0.18 7.95 -51.00
N CYS A 307 0.99 7.32 -51.16
CA CYS A 307 2.04 7.30 -50.13
C CYS A 307 2.72 8.67 -49.93
N GLU A 308 2.67 9.57 -50.91
CA GLU A 308 3.20 10.93 -50.80
C GLU A 308 2.27 11.88 -50.01
N VAL A 309 1.05 11.45 -49.65
CA VAL A 309 0.13 12.24 -48.84
C VAL A 309 0.69 12.41 -47.42
N PRO A 310 0.94 13.66 -46.96
CA PRO A 310 1.56 13.91 -45.66
C PRO A 310 0.81 13.27 -44.50
N GLY A 311 1.51 12.49 -43.68
CA GLY A 311 0.98 11.88 -42.45
C GLY A 311 0.11 10.63 -42.64
N LEU A 312 -0.15 10.20 -43.89
CA LEU A 312 -0.99 9.03 -44.17
C LEU A 312 -0.28 7.71 -43.84
N LEU A 313 0.95 7.52 -44.32
CA LEU A 313 1.72 6.30 -44.08
C LEU A 313 2.08 6.10 -42.59
N PRO A 314 2.51 7.14 -41.84
CA PRO A 314 2.73 7.03 -40.39
C PRO A 314 1.45 6.74 -39.59
N ALA A 315 0.29 7.28 -40.00
CA ALA A 315 -0.99 7.05 -39.32
C ALA A 315 -1.56 5.65 -39.55
N ALA A 316 -1.11 4.97 -40.63
CA ALA A 316 -1.53 3.62 -40.94
C ALA A 316 -0.77 2.55 -40.14
N ARG A 317 0.28 2.89 -39.38
CA ARG A 317 1.07 1.95 -38.56
C ARG A 317 0.44 1.68 -37.19
N ASP A 318 0.95 0.64 -36.52
CA ASP A 318 0.60 0.35 -35.12
C ASP A 318 0.97 1.55 -34.22
N PRO A 319 0.03 2.08 -33.41
CA PRO A 319 0.26 3.24 -32.55
C PRO A 319 1.39 3.07 -31.52
N ASP A 320 1.79 1.84 -31.19
CA ASP A 320 2.90 1.56 -30.28
C ASP A 320 4.28 1.66 -30.97
N GLU A 321 4.39 1.35 -32.27
CA GLU A 321 5.65 1.48 -33.02
C GLU A 321 5.91 2.93 -33.49
N ALA A 322 4.85 3.68 -33.77
CA ALA A 322 4.91 5.06 -34.27
C ALA A 322 5.42 6.10 -33.23
N GLN A 323 5.54 5.73 -31.95
CA GLN A 323 5.98 6.62 -30.86
C GLN A 323 7.44 6.42 -30.43
N SER A 324 8.19 5.58 -31.14
CA SER A 324 9.61 5.31 -30.88
C SER A 324 10.50 6.45 -31.41
N ASP A 325 11.33 7.06 -30.57
CA ASP A 325 12.29 8.12 -30.96
C ASP A 325 13.37 7.65 -31.97
N GLU A 326 13.41 6.35 -32.31
CA GLU A 326 14.37 5.72 -33.24
C GLU A 326 13.84 5.49 -34.67
N ALA A 327 12.64 5.96 -35.01
CA ALA A 327 12.09 5.78 -36.36
C ALA A 327 12.93 6.50 -37.44
N GLN A 328 13.65 5.74 -38.25
CA GLN A 328 14.35 6.25 -39.44
C GLN A 328 13.35 6.78 -40.47
N PRO A 329 13.69 7.84 -41.24
CA PRO A 329 12.82 8.37 -42.29
C PRO A 329 12.51 7.28 -43.33
N ASP A 330 11.22 7.13 -43.63
CA ASP A 330 10.65 6.10 -44.49
C ASP A 330 11.08 6.28 -45.96
N GLU A 331 12.19 5.68 -46.36
CA GLU A 331 12.50 5.49 -47.79
C GLU A 331 11.82 4.21 -48.29
N LEU A 332 10.67 4.38 -48.95
CA LEU A 332 10.09 3.30 -49.77
C LEU A 332 11.13 2.85 -50.81
N PRO A 333 11.25 1.54 -51.07
CA PRO A 333 12.25 1.05 -52.04
C PRO A 333 11.97 1.62 -53.43
N ALA A 334 12.99 2.14 -54.09
CA ALA A 334 12.87 2.57 -55.49
C ALA A 334 12.57 1.35 -56.38
N THR A 335 11.31 1.20 -56.79
CA THR A 335 10.85 0.10 -57.66
C THR A 335 10.78 0.54 -59.12
N PRO A 336 11.23 -0.29 -60.07
CA PRO A 336 11.19 0.03 -61.51
C PRO A 336 9.76 0.15 -62.06
N ASP A 337 9.60 0.81 -63.22
CA ASP A 337 8.30 0.97 -63.90
C ASP A 337 7.81 -0.29 -64.62
N THR A 338 7.66 -1.37 -63.86
CA THR A 338 7.27 -2.69 -64.34
C THR A 338 6.20 -3.33 -63.44
N THR A 339 5.55 -4.38 -63.93
CA THR A 339 4.61 -5.21 -63.15
C THR A 339 5.27 -5.84 -61.92
N ASP A 340 6.53 -6.28 -62.05
CA ASP A 340 7.34 -6.76 -60.92
C ASP A 340 7.62 -5.64 -59.90
N GLY A 341 7.90 -4.43 -60.37
CA GLY A 341 8.05 -3.25 -59.52
C GLY A 341 6.77 -2.93 -58.73
N ALA A 342 5.60 -3.03 -59.36
CA ALA A 342 4.31 -2.85 -58.70
C ALA A 342 4.04 -3.91 -57.61
N ALA A 343 4.33 -5.18 -57.90
CA ALA A 343 4.20 -6.27 -56.93
C ALA A 343 5.12 -6.09 -55.72
N ARG A 344 6.37 -5.64 -55.94
CA ARG A 344 7.33 -5.35 -54.88
C ARG A 344 6.92 -4.17 -54.00
N LEU A 345 6.38 -3.11 -54.61
CA LEU A 345 5.85 -1.96 -53.87
C LEU A 345 4.66 -2.35 -53.00
N PHE A 346 3.72 -3.13 -53.55
CA PHE A 346 2.57 -3.64 -52.81
C PHE A 346 2.98 -4.54 -51.64
N ALA A 347 3.96 -5.43 -51.85
CA ALA A 347 4.49 -6.29 -50.79
C ALA A 347 5.14 -5.48 -49.65
N ALA A 348 5.91 -4.43 -49.99
CA ALA A 348 6.53 -3.55 -49.00
C ALA A 348 5.49 -2.78 -48.16
N LEU A 349 4.42 -2.28 -48.80
CA LEU A 349 3.35 -1.60 -48.08
C LEU A 349 2.54 -2.54 -47.18
N ARG A 350 2.25 -3.76 -47.66
CA ARG A 350 1.51 -4.75 -46.88
C ARG A 350 2.29 -5.29 -45.68
N SER A 351 3.62 -5.18 -45.67
CA SER A 351 4.42 -5.48 -44.48
C SER A 351 4.41 -4.37 -43.43
N VAL A 352 4.05 -3.14 -43.81
CA VAL A 352 4.11 -1.94 -42.96
C VAL A 352 2.72 -1.50 -42.50
N VAL A 353 1.69 -1.76 -43.30
CA VAL A 353 0.29 -1.38 -43.03
C VAL A 353 -0.48 -2.64 -42.58
N PRO A 354 -0.93 -2.71 -41.32
CA PRO A 354 -1.79 -3.79 -40.84
C PRO A 354 -3.16 -3.75 -41.52
N PRO A 355 -3.89 -4.89 -41.56
CA PRO A 355 -5.25 -4.91 -42.07
C PRO A 355 -6.16 -3.99 -41.25
N PRO A 356 -7.09 -3.26 -41.90
CA PRO A 356 -7.98 -2.35 -41.17
C PRO A 356 -8.88 -3.13 -40.22
N GLU A 357 -8.93 -2.73 -38.95
CA GLU A 357 -9.81 -3.34 -37.95
C GLU A 357 -11.29 -3.07 -38.23
N ARG A 358 -11.59 -1.94 -38.88
CA ARG A 358 -12.93 -1.48 -39.21
C ARG A 358 -12.93 -0.74 -40.54
N ASP A 359 -13.99 -0.95 -41.31
CA ASP A 359 -14.23 -0.18 -42.52
C ASP A 359 -14.86 1.17 -42.15
N VAL A 360 -14.13 2.26 -42.39
CA VAL A 360 -14.55 3.63 -42.02
C VAL A 360 -14.72 4.45 -43.28
N GLY A 361 -15.96 4.79 -43.59
CA GLY A 361 -16.29 5.67 -44.71
C GLY A 361 -15.96 7.14 -44.43
N GLU A 362 -15.84 7.92 -45.51
CA GLU A 362 -15.49 9.36 -45.47
C GLU A 362 -16.47 10.19 -44.61
N ASP A 363 -17.78 9.90 -44.67
CA ASP A 363 -18.79 10.57 -43.84
C ASP A 363 -18.56 10.37 -42.32
N ALA A 364 -17.98 9.24 -41.93
CA ALA A 364 -17.66 8.98 -40.53
C ALA A 364 -16.45 9.77 -40.06
N LEU A 365 -15.44 9.95 -40.93
CA LEU A 365 -14.29 10.81 -40.68
C LEU A 365 -14.73 12.27 -40.52
N ASP A 366 -15.58 12.78 -41.42
CA ASP A 366 -16.10 14.15 -41.36
C ASP A 366 -16.91 14.43 -40.10
N ARG A 367 -17.76 13.48 -39.68
CA ARG A 367 -18.48 13.57 -38.41
C ARG A 367 -17.53 13.62 -37.21
N SER A 368 -16.50 12.78 -37.21
CA SER A 368 -15.48 12.75 -36.16
C SER A 368 -14.70 14.07 -36.11
N LEU A 369 -14.29 14.61 -37.26
CA LEU A 369 -13.58 15.89 -37.33
C LEU A 369 -14.42 17.05 -36.82
N ARG A 370 -15.72 17.12 -37.16
CA ARG A 370 -16.62 18.16 -36.63
C ARG A 370 -16.73 18.07 -35.11
N ALA A 371 -16.91 16.87 -34.56
CA ALA A 371 -16.96 16.66 -33.11
C ALA A 371 -15.64 17.04 -32.41
N ILE A 372 -14.49 16.72 -33.02
CA ILE A 372 -13.17 17.09 -32.48
C ILE A 372 -12.98 18.61 -32.51
N ARG A 373 -13.36 19.30 -33.59
CA ARG A 373 -13.26 20.77 -33.69
C ARG A 373 -14.04 21.49 -32.59
N ASP A 374 -15.23 21.00 -32.25
CA ASP A 374 -16.04 21.56 -31.15
C ASP A 374 -15.38 21.37 -29.77
N SER A 375 -14.46 20.41 -29.64
CA SER A 375 -13.71 20.12 -28.42
C SER A 375 -12.31 20.75 -28.35
N LEU A 376 -11.78 21.24 -29.48
CA LEU A 376 -10.47 21.88 -29.53
C LEU A 376 -10.52 23.26 -28.85
N GLY A 377 -9.51 23.54 -28.02
CA GLY A 377 -9.41 24.81 -27.29
C GLY A 377 -9.11 26.00 -28.22
N ALA A 378 -9.36 27.22 -27.73
CA ALA A 378 -9.11 28.45 -28.48
C ALA A 378 -7.67 28.50 -29.04
N GLY A 379 -7.55 28.66 -30.36
CA GLY A 379 -6.27 28.71 -31.07
C GLY A 379 -5.83 27.40 -31.74
N TRP A 380 -6.65 26.34 -31.67
CA TRP A 380 -6.49 25.12 -32.44
C TRP A 380 -7.66 24.93 -33.41
N ASP A 381 -7.38 24.49 -34.64
CA ASP A 381 -8.39 24.10 -35.63
C ASP A 381 -7.91 22.87 -36.39
N ALA A 382 -8.84 22.07 -36.92
CA ALA A 382 -8.55 20.88 -37.70
C ALA A 382 -9.36 20.87 -38.99
N GLU A 383 -8.70 20.64 -40.12
CA GLU A 383 -9.32 20.65 -41.45
C GLU A 383 -8.94 19.38 -42.22
N ALA A 384 -9.92 18.82 -42.94
CA ALA A 384 -9.69 17.77 -43.92
C ALA A 384 -9.21 18.40 -45.23
N ARG A 385 -8.13 17.87 -45.81
CA ARG A 385 -7.56 18.31 -47.08
C ARG A 385 -7.36 17.12 -48.01
N ARG A 386 -7.71 17.31 -49.28
CA ARG A 386 -7.45 16.35 -50.36
C ARG A 386 -6.45 16.94 -51.35
N ALA A 387 -5.48 16.15 -51.79
CA ALA A 387 -4.45 16.58 -52.73
C ALA A 387 -4.94 16.59 -54.20
N ALA A 388 -5.76 15.61 -54.59
CA ALA A 388 -6.37 15.47 -55.92
C ALA A 388 -7.70 14.69 -55.86
N ASP A 389 -8.55 14.80 -56.89
CA ASP A 389 -9.80 14.03 -56.95
C ASP A 389 -9.52 12.52 -56.98
N GLY A 390 -10.09 11.78 -56.01
CA GLY A 390 -9.82 10.36 -55.79
C GLY A 390 -8.66 10.04 -54.83
N ALA A 391 -7.87 11.05 -54.41
CA ALA A 391 -6.80 10.85 -53.42
C ALA A 391 -7.35 10.69 -51.98
N PRO A 392 -6.62 10.00 -51.08
CA PRO A 392 -6.97 9.89 -49.68
C PRO A 392 -7.09 11.25 -48.97
N VAL A 393 -7.93 11.30 -47.94
CA VAL A 393 -8.12 12.50 -47.12
C VAL A 393 -7.02 12.59 -46.05
N ALA A 394 -6.29 13.71 -46.04
CA ALA A 394 -5.35 14.05 -44.98
C ALA A 394 -6.00 15.01 -43.98
N VAL A 395 -5.66 14.89 -42.70
CA VAL A 395 -6.12 15.81 -41.65
C VAL A 395 -4.96 16.72 -41.25
N GLU A 396 -5.14 18.02 -41.46
CA GLU A 396 -4.22 19.05 -41.01
C GLU A 396 -4.76 19.74 -39.75
N VAL A 397 -3.88 19.92 -38.77
CA VAL A 397 -4.17 20.66 -37.55
C VAL A 397 -3.40 21.97 -37.59
N SER A 398 -4.13 23.08 -37.43
CA SER A 398 -3.58 24.42 -37.26
C SER A 398 -3.51 24.76 -35.78
N GLY A 399 -2.33 25.16 -35.29
CA GLY A 399 -2.15 25.56 -33.90
C GLY A 399 -0.93 26.46 -33.66
N PRO A 400 -0.46 26.58 -32.41
CA PRO A 400 0.71 27.37 -32.04
C PRO A 400 2.00 27.00 -32.79
N TYR A 401 2.07 25.76 -33.31
CA TYR A 401 3.21 25.21 -34.04
C TYR A 401 3.07 25.33 -35.57
N GLY A 402 2.09 26.11 -36.05
CA GLY A 402 1.74 26.24 -37.46
C GLY A 402 0.74 25.17 -37.93
N ARG A 403 0.64 24.98 -39.24
CA ARG A 403 -0.14 23.90 -39.87
C ARG A 403 0.71 22.65 -39.99
N ARG A 404 0.22 21.52 -39.49
CA ARG A 404 0.91 20.22 -39.49
C ARG A 404 -0.07 19.08 -39.70
N ALA A 405 0.42 17.91 -40.12
CA ALA A 405 -0.38 16.70 -40.12
C ALA A 405 -0.79 16.33 -38.68
N LEU A 406 -1.95 15.69 -38.52
CA LEU A 406 -2.53 15.35 -37.22
C LEU A 406 -1.57 14.59 -36.30
N LEU A 407 -0.86 13.59 -36.82
CA LEU A 407 0.05 12.76 -36.03
C LEU A 407 1.25 13.56 -35.50
N ASP A 408 1.86 14.39 -36.34
CA ASP A 408 2.99 15.25 -35.94
C ASP A 408 2.59 16.26 -34.87
N ALA A 409 1.40 16.86 -35.02
CA ALA A 409 0.84 17.76 -34.02
C ALA A 409 0.57 17.03 -32.69
N ALA A 410 0.03 15.81 -32.74
CA ALA A 410 -0.23 15.00 -31.56
C ALA A 410 1.06 14.60 -30.83
N ALA A 411 2.08 14.14 -31.55
CA ALA A 411 3.38 13.76 -30.98
C ALA A 411 4.06 14.96 -30.27
N GLN A 412 3.99 16.15 -30.88
CA GLN A 412 4.52 17.37 -30.27
C GLN A 412 3.76 17.75 -28.99
N VAL A 413 2.42 17.69 -28.99
CA VAL A 413 1.60 17.97 -27.81
C VAL A 413 1.85 16.96 -26.70
N ILE A 414 1.99 15.67 -27.02
CA ILE A 414 2.33 14.62 -26.04
C ILE A 414 3.70 14.91 -25.40
N THR A 415 4.69 15.30 -26.20
CA THR A 415 6.03 15.64 -25.72
C THR A 415 5.99 16.84 -24.79
N ASP A 416 5.28 17.90 -25.17
CA ASP A 416 5.13 19.10 -24.33
C ASP A 416 4.33 18.81 -23.06
N LEU A 417 3.32 17.95 -23.12
CA LEU A 417 2.58 17.47 -21.95
C LEU A 417 3.47 16.68 -20.99
N ARG A 418 4.32 15.77 -21.49
CA ARG A 418 5.31 15.03 -20.67
C ARG A 418 6.27 16.02 -20.01
N ARG A 419 6.82 16.98 -20.76
CA ARG A 419 7.73 18.00 -20.24
C ARG A 419 7.06 18.86 -19.15
N ALA A 420 5.84 19.33 -19.40
CA ALA A 420 5.08 20.14 -18.45
C ALA A 420 4.74 19.36 -17.16
N ARG A 421 4.31 18.09 -17.29
CA ARG A 421 4.07 17.21 -16.13
C ARG A 421 5.32 16.98 -15.30
N ASN A 422 6.47 16.73 -15.94
CA ASN A 422 7.73 16.52 -15.23
C ASN A 422 8.18 17.79 -14.49
N LEU A 423 8.08 18.96 -15.13
CA LEU A 423 8.38 20.26 -14.49
C LEU A 423 7.43 20.56 -13.33
N LEU A 424 6.14 20.24 -13.48
CA LEU A 424 5.14 20.44 -12.44
C LEU A 424 5.41 19.51 -11.24
N SER A 425 5.66 18.23 -11.49
CA SER A 425 6.00 17.25 -10.45
C SER A 425 7.27 17.66 -9.70
N ALA A 426 8.32 18.08 -10.40
CA ALA A 426 9.55 18.54 -9.76
C ALA A 426 9.34 19.79 -8.90
N LYS A 427 8.55 20.77 -9.38
CA LYS A 427 8.21 21.98 -8.61
C LYS A 427 7.33 21.67 -7.41
N GLN A 428 6.34 20.78 -7.56
CA GLN A 428 5.47 20.32 -6.48
C GLN A 428 6.25 19.58 -5.40
N ASP A 429 7.14 18.67 -5.81
CA ASP A 429 8.02 17.94 -4.90
C ASP A 429 8.95 18.89 -4.13
N GLN A 430 9.52 19.88 -4.81
CA GLN A 430 10.36 20.88 -4.15
C GLN A 430 9.56 21.75 -3.17
N ALA A 431 8.36 22.18 -3.55
CA ALA A 431 7.48 22.97 -2.69
C ALA A 431 7.05 22.16 -1.45
N LEU A 432 6.70 20.88 -1.63
CA LEU A 432 6.35 19.97 -0.54
C LEU A 432 7.54 19.75 0.39
N ARG A 433 8.74 19.51 -0.13
CA ARG A 433 9.96 19.39 0.68
C ARG A 433 10.23 20.65 1.49
N ASN A 434 10.13 21.83 0.87
CA ASN A 434 10.32 23.10 1.58
C ASN A 434 9.29 23.31 2.70
N LEU A 435 8.02 22.95 2.45
CA LEU A 435 6.96 23.03 3.45
C LEU A 435 7.20 22.03 4.59
N LEU A 436 7.57 20.79 4.26
CA LEU A 436 7.90 19.75 5.24
C LEU A 436 9.09 20.16 6.09
N HIS A 437 10.19 20.64 5.49
CA HIS A 437 11.35 21.13 6.23
C HIS A 437 10.98 22.28 7.18
N GLY A 438 10.14 23.23 6.73
CA GLY A 438 9.64 24.31 7.59
C GLY A 438 8.83 23.81 8.78
N ARG A 439 7.91 22.86 8.55
CA ARG A 439 7.09 22.29 9.62
C ARG A 439 7.91 21.46 10.60
N VAL A 440 8.77 20.57 10.09
CA VAL A 440 9.63 19.71 10.92
C VAL A 440 10.59 20.55 11.75
N ALA A 441 11.16 21.61 11.17
CA ALA A 441 12.02 22.53 11.92
C ALA A 441 11.28 23.21 13.07
N ARG A 442 10.02 23.59 12.87
CA ARG A 442 9.18 24.17 13.93
C ARG A 442 8.93 23.17 15.06
N GLU A 443 8.49 21.96 14.73
CA GLU A 443 8.23 20.90 15.74
C GLU A 443 9.49 20.55 16.54
N VAL A 444 10.65 20.45 15.88
CA VAL A 444 11.93 20.19 16.56
C VAL A 444 12.31 21.34 17.49
N ALA A 445 12.09 22.59 17.08
CA ALA A 445 12.35 23.75 17.93
C ALA A 445 11.40 23.81 19.14
N THR A 446 10.12 23.50 18.97
CA THR A 446 9.16 23.38 20.08
C THR A 446 9.60 22.29 21.06
N ALA A 447 9.96 21.11 20.56
CA ALA A 447 10.45 20.01 21.40
C ALA A 447 11.74 20.37 22.15
N LEU A 448 12.66 21.11 21.53
CA LEU A 448 13.85 21.64 22.18
C LEU A 448 13.51 22.59 23.35
N PHE A 449 12.53 23.46 23.15
CA PHE A 449 12.09 24.40 24.17
C PHE A 449 11.40 23.69 25.34
N GLU A 450 10.47 22.78 25.06
CA GLU A 450 9.78 21.97 26.07
C GLU A 450 10.78 21.12 26.89
N ALA A 451 11.80 20.55 26.23
CA ALA A 451 12.85 19.81 26.91
C ALA A 451 13.69 20.70 27.84
N ARG A 452 14.00 21.94 27.43
CA ARG A 452 14.68 22.94 28.30
C ARG A 452 13.83 23.21 29.53
N GLU A 453 12.56 23.54 29.30
CA GLU A 453 11.63 23.90 30.36
C GLU A 453 11.43 22.75 31.36
N LEU A 454 11.37 21.50 30.87
CA LEU A 454 11.32 20.31 31.72
C LEU A 454 12.56 20.19 32.61
N VAL A 455 13.75 20.43 32.08
CA VAL A 455 15.01 20.40 32.86
C VAL A 455 15.03 21.51 33.90
N ASP A 456 14.52 22.69 33.56
CA ASP A 456 14.43 23.82 34.49
C ASP A 456 13.43 23.54 35.62
N ARG A 457 12.26 22.96 35.32
CA ARG A 457 11.30 22.48 36.33
C ARG A 457 11.92 21.41 37.23
N CYS A 458 12.61 20.43 36.65
CA CYS A 458 13.36 19.43 37.44
C CYS A 458 14.36 20.12 38.37
N ASN A 459 15.12 21.11 37.89
CA ASN A 459 16.12 21.81 38.68
C ASN A 459 15.53 22.68 39.79
N ALA A 460 14.34 23.25 39.59
CA ALA A 460 13.59 23.96 40.63
C ALA A 460 13.25 22.99 41.76
N ILE A 461 12.66 21.83 41.43
CA ILE A 461 12.35 20.77 42.38
C ILE A 461 13.61 20.28 43.11
N LEU A 462 14.67 19.99 42.37
CA LEU A 462 15.95 19.52 42.93
C LEU A 462 16.67 20.57 43.77
N GLY A 463 16.33 21.85 43.63
CA GLY A 463 16.87 22.94 44.43
C GLY A 463 16.42 22.90 45.90
N ASP A 464 15.18 22.47 46.12
CA ASP A 464 14.55 22.45 47.44
C ASP A 464 14.83 21.15 48.22
N VAL A 465 15.27 20.10 47.54
CA VAL A 465 15.55 18.81 48.15
C VAL A 465 17.05 18.60 48.38
N THR A 466 17.42 18.37 49.63
CA THR A 466 18.78 17.95 50.01
C THR A 466 18.78 16.71 50.90
N THR A 467 19.88 15.94 50.90
CA THR A 467 20.09 14.86 51.87
C THR A 467 20.32 15.39 53.29
N SER A 468 20.35 14.50 54.29
CA SER A 468 20.77 14.79 55.67
C SER A 468 22.10 15.55 55.78
N LEU A 469 23.00 15.35 54.82
CA LEU A 469 24.32 15.96 54.75
C LEU A 469 24.34 17.20 53.84
N GLY A 470 23.16 17.69 53.43
CA GLY A 470 22.99 18.84 52.55
C GLY A 470 23.40 18.60 51.10
N ILE A 471 23.50 17.34 50.66
CA ILE A 471 23.89 17.00 49.29
C ILE A 471 22.65 17.13 48.40
N GLY A 472 22.71 18.01 47.41
CA GLY A 472 21.69 18.17 46.37
C GLY A 472 22.19 17.69 45.02
N VAL A 473 21.30 17.68 44.02
CA VAL A 473 21.64 17.36 42.63
C VAL A 473 21.24 18.53 41.72
N LYS A 474 21.94 18.71 40.62
CA LYS A 474 21.59 19.63 39.55
C LYS A 474 21.73 18.93 38.22
N LEU A 475 20.74 19.08 37.37
CA LEU A 475 20.75 18.64 35.99
C LEU A 475 21.29 19.76 35.12
N ASP A 476 22.18 19.41 34.20
CA ASP A 476 22.68 20.35 33.21
C ASP A 476 22.53 19.73 31.82
N TRP A 477 21.54 20.23 31.08
CA TRP A 477 21.27 19.83 29.70
C TRP A 477 21.97 20.79 28.76
N ARG A 478 22.99 20.29 28.06
CA ARG A 478 23.85 21.12 27.21
C ARG A 478 24.03 20.50 25.84
N THR A 479 24.34 21.35 24.87
CA THR A 479 24.78 20.92 23.55
C THR A 479 26.09 20.16 23.66
N ARG A 480 26.22 19.06 22.91
CA ARG A 480 27.49 18.32 22.84
C ARG A 480 28.56 19.13 22.12
N GLY A 481 29.80 19.00 22.58
CA GLY A 481 30.95 19.72 21.98
C GLY A 481 31.52 19.09 20.71
N ASP A 482 31.07 17.90 20.33
CA ASP A 482 31.58 17.10 19.22
C ASP A 482 30.67 17.11 17.98
N LEU A 483 29.73 18.06 17.90
CA LEU A 483 28.85 18.21 16.75
C LEU A 483 29.61 18.76 15.54
N ASP A 484 29.24 18.30 14.36
CA ASP A 484 29.70 18.85 13.10
C ASP A 484 29.20 20.30 12.91
N GLY A 485 29.88 21.05 12.05
CA GLY A 485 29.62 22.48 11.87
C GLY A 485 28.22 22.80 11.33
N ALA A 486 27.65 21.93 10.49
CA ALA A 486 26.31 22.09 9.94
C ALA A 486 25.26 21.88 11.03
N THR A 487 25.36 20.81 11.81
CA THR A 487 24.47 20.52 12.93
C THR A 487 24.55 21.60 14.01
N ALA A 488 25.75 22.06 14.36
CA ALA A 488 25.92 23.15 15.34
C ALA A 488 25.26 24.45 14.88
N THR A 489 25.32 24.75 13.58
CA THR A 489 24.68 25.95 12.99
C THR A 489 23.16 25.81 13.00
N ALA A 490 22.62 24.66 12.58
CA ALA A 490 21.19 24.37 12.62
C ALA A 490 20.66 24.45 14.05
N LEU A 491 21.37 23.88 15.02
CA LEU A 491 20.99 23.90 16.42
C LEU A 491 20.93 25.34 16.98
N ARG A 492 21.91 26.18 16.66
CA ARG A 492 21.92 27.58 17.10
C ARG A 492 20.69 28.34 16.59
N LEU A 493 20.23 28.01 15.38
CA LEU A 493 19.05 28.64 14.77
C LEU A 493 17.75 28.05 15.34
N LEU A 494 17.67 26.74 15.54
CA LEU A 494 16.53 26.04 16.13
C LEU A 494 16.34 26.34 17.62
N GLY A 495 17.41 26.67 18.33
CA GLY A 495 17.40 27.03 19.76
C GLY A 495 16.79 28.41 20.06
N LYS A 496 16.40 29.17 19.03
CA LYS A 496 15.57 30.38 19.19
C LYS A 496 14.09 30.00 19.17
N ASP A 497 13.34 30.63 20.08
CA ASP A 497 11.88 30.52 20.14
C ASP A 497 11.27 30.74 18.74
N PRO A 498 10.47 29.78 18.22
CA PRO A 498 9.81 29.90 16.92
C PRO A 498 9.02 31.20 16.73
N ASP A 499 8.37 31.70 17.78
CA ASP A 499 7.51 32.89 17.69
C ASP A 499 8.31 34.21 17.73
N ALA A 500 9.59 34.13 18.11
CA ALA A 500 10.49 35.27 18.18
C ALA A 500 11.45 35.40 16.97
N ARG A 501 11.38 34.47 16.00
CA ARG A 501 12.25 34.49 14.82
C ARG A 501 11.74 35.44 13.73
N THR A 502 12.67 36.07 13.02
CA THR A 502 12.34 36.82 11.79
C THR A 502 12.16 35.88 10.60
N GLU A 503 11.53 36.37 9.52
CA GLU A 503 11.37 35.58 8.28
C GLU A 503 12.72 35.12 7.69
N ASP A 504 13.76 35.95 7.79
CA ASP A 504 15.13 35.62 7.35
C ASP A 504 15.74 34.50 8.20
N GLU A 505 15.51 34.53 9.51
CA GLU A 505 15.98 33.48 10.42
C GLU A 505 15.26 32.17 10.17
N ASP A 506 13.96 32.21 9.90
CA ASP A 506 13.18 31.04 9.52
C ASP A 506 13.61 30.47 8.16
N ALA A 507 13.98 31.32 7.20
CA ALA A 507 14.59 30.88 5.95
C ALA A 507 15.94 30.20 6.18
N ALA A 508 16.78 30.74 7.07
CA ALA A 508 18.05 30.16 7.45
C ALA A 508 17.87 28.81 8.16
N VAL A 509 16.87 28.67 9.06
CA VAL A 509 16.51 27.41 9.70
C VAL A 509 16.11 26.36 8.65
N ARG A 510 15.21 26.72 7.72
CA ARG A 510 14.79 25.81 6.64
C ARG A 510 15.98 25.34 5.81
N THR A 511 16.90 26.24 5.50
CA THR A 511 18.09 25.95 4.70
C THR A 511 19.03 25.01 5.46
N ALA A 512 19.26 25.26 6.75
CA ALA A 512 20.12 24.42 7.58
C ALA A 512 19.53 23.00 7.77
N VAL A 513 18.23 22.89 8.02
CA VAL A 513 17.53 21.60 8.14
C VAL A 513 17.53 20.84 6.81
N ALA A 514 17.29 21.53 5.70
CA ALA A 514 17.36 20.92 4.37
C ALA A 514 18.76 20.37 4.10
N GLY A 515 19.81 21.14 4.37
CA GLY A 515 21.19 20.71 4.21
C GLY A 515 21.51 19.44 5.01
N LEU A 516 21.09 19.37 6.27
CA LEU A 516 21.31 18.18 7.11
C LEU A 516 20.59 16.93 6.57
N VAL A 517 19.35 17.08 6.11
CA VAL A 517 18.57 15.97 5.55
C VAL A 517 19.15 15.52 4.20
N ASP A 518 19.58 16.46 3.36
CA ASP A 518 20.17 16.17 2.06
C ASP A 518 21.54 15.50 2.20
N GLU A 519 22.39 15.95 3.13
CA GLU A 519 23.68 15.32 3.45
C GLU A 519 23.50 13.87 3.95
N ALA A 520 22.55 13.64 4.85
CA ALA A 520 22.28 12.30 5.37
C ALA A 520 21.71 11.38 4.29
N ARG A 521 20.87 11.90 3.39
CA ARG A 521 20.36 11.14 2.24
C ARG A 521 21.45 10.86 1.20
N ALA A 522 22.42 11.76 1.03
CA ALA A 522 23.57 11.51 0.17
C ALA A 522 24.46 10.39 0.74
N ALA A 523 24.55 10.26 2.05
CA ALA A 523 25.27 9.18 2.72
C ALA A 523 24.52 7.83 2.68
N ASP A 524 23.19 7.86 2.70
CA ASP A 524 22.34 6.66 2.58
C ASP A 524 21.13 6.89 1.64
N PRO A 525 21.30 6.69 0.32
CA PRO A 525 20.26 6.95 -0.68
C PRO A 525 19.04 6.01 -0.60
N GLU A 526 19.22 4.81 -0.04
CA GLU A 526 18.19 3.77 0.04
C GLU A 526 17.27 3.95 1.27
N SER A 527 17.71 4.74 2.25
CA SER A 527 16.93 5.02 3.45
C SER A 527 15.67 5.84 3.16
N SER A 528 14.58 5.47 3.82
CA SER A 528 13.32 6.20 3.71
C SER A 528 13.47 7.61 4.26
N TYR A 529 12.80 8.59 3.64
CA TYR A 529 12.86 10.00 4.07
C TYR A 529 12.42 10.20 5.54
N ARG A 530 11.46 9.39 6.02
CA ARG A 530 11.03 9.39 7.43
C ARG A 530 12.15 8.91 8.36
N THR A 531 12.87 7.86 7.97
CA THR A 531 14.02 7.35 8.74
C THR A 531 15.11 8.39 8.84
N VAL A 532 15.49 8.99 7.70
CA VAL A 532 16.52 10.04 7.64
C VAL A 532 16.15 11.21 8.57
N ILE A 533 14.92 11.74 8.45
CA ILE A 533 14.45 12.81 9.33
C ILE A 533 14.51 12.40 10.81
N GLY A 534 14.03 11.20 11.14
CA GLY A 534 14.00 10.71 12.52
C GLY A 534 15.38 10.53 13.14
N GLU A 535 16.40 10.22 12.35
CA GLU A 535 17.77 10.04 12.84
C GLU A 535 18.56 11.35 12.89
N VAL A 536 18.41 12.20 11.88
CA VAL A 536 19.15 13.46 11.73
C VAL A 536 18.61 14.52 12.68
N LEU A 537 17.28 14.63 12.79
CA LEU A 537 16.60 15.65 13.57
C LEU A 537 16.21 15.18 14.97
N ASP A 538 16.93 14.19 15.51
CA ASP A 538 16.78 13.76 16.90
C ASP A 538 17.57 14.68 17.84
N TYR A 539 16.87 15.65 18.42
CA TYR A 539 17.45 16.62 19.34
C TYR A 539 18.14 16.00 20.57
N ARG A 540 17.78 14.76 20.94
CA ARG A 540 18.38 14.03 22.06
C ARG A 540 19.81 13.60 21.74
N ARG A 541 20.15 13.43 20.45
CA ARG A 541 21.52 13.12 20.01
C ARG A 541 22.42 14.35 20.02
N TRP A 542 21.86 15.55 19.83
CA TRP A 542 22.60 16.81 19.83
C TRP A 542 22.99 17.30 21.23
N HIS A 543 22.34 16.76 22.25
CA HIS A 543 22.53 17.18 23.63
C HIS A 543 23.04 16.05 24.51
N GLU A 544 23.67 16.43 25.61
CA GLU A 544 24.02 15.54 26.69
C GLU A 544 23.42 16.07 28.00
N LEU A 545 22.97 15.15 28.86
CA LEU A 545 22.50 15.48 30.21
C LEU A 545 23.61 15.13 31.21
N ARG A 546 24.11 16.12 31.93
CA ARG A 546 25.12 15.93 32.97
C ARG A 546 24.51 16.15 34.34
N LEU A 547 24.89 15.30 35.29
CA LEU A 547 24.48 15.42 36.68
C LEU A 547 25.60 16.05 37.50
N TYR A 548 25.26 17.09 38.26
CA TYR A 548 26.16 17.76 39.21
C TYR A 548 25.70 17.53 40.64
N LEU A 549 26.65 17.32 41.54
CA LEU A 549 26.42 17.26 42.97
C LEU A 549 26.61 18.65 43.59
N ARG A 550 25.60 19.09 44.33
CA ARG A 550 25.67 20.27 45.19
C ARG A 550 26.03 19.85 46.60
N ARG A 551 27.08 20.45 47.18
CA ARG A 551 27.48 20.22 48.58
C ARG A 551 27.59 21.55 49.32
N PRO A 552 27.19 21.65 50.59
CA PRO A 552 27.25 22.91 51.32
C PRO A 552 28.70 23.45 51.36
N GLY A 553 28.89 24.69 50.94
CA GLY A 553 30.20 25.37 50.95
C GLY A 553 31.21 24.88 49.90
N ARG A 554 30.80 24.10 48.89
CA ARG A 554 31.65 23.70 47.74
C ARG A 554 30.98 24.03 46.41
N ASN A 555 31.80 24.18 45.37
CA ASN A 555 31.30 24.32 43.99
C ASN A 555 30.67 23.00 43.50
N ASP A 556 29.74 23.13 42.56
CA ASP A 556 29.08 22.00 41.89
C ASP A 556 30.11 21.03 41.28
N GLU A 557 30.08 19.76 41.72
CA GLU A 557 31.00 18.72 41.26
C GLU A 557 30.29 17.81 40.25
N LEU A 558 30.89 17.59 39.08
CA LEU A 558 30.33 16.67 38.08
C LEU A 558 30.30 15.23 38.62
N LEU A 559 29.14 14.59 38.58
CA LEU A 559 28.99 13.18 38.94
C LEU A 559 29.72 12.31 37.92
N SER A 560 30.76 11.62 38.38
CA SER A 560 31.58 10.72 37.57
C SER A 560 31.86 9.42 38.33
N ARG A 561 32.41 8.42 37.64
CA ARG A 561 32.87 7.17 38.28
C ARG A 561 33.90 7.39 39.41
N ARG A 562 34.60 8.54 39.41
CA ARG A 562 35.63 8.89 40.41
C ARG A 562 35.07 9.64 41.62
N THR A 563 33.82 10.08 41.54
CA THR A 563 33.18 10.88 42.59
C THR A 563 32.94 10.01 43.83
N ARG A 564 33.47 10.45 44.98
CA ARG A 564 33.33 9.73 46.25
C ARG A 564 31.96 9.99 46.86
N LEU A 565 31.12 8.96 46.86
CA LEU A 565 29.79 8.94 47.48
C LEU A 565 29.69 7.69 48.35
N SER A 566 29.03 7.80 49.51
CA SER A 566 28.65 6.62 50.30
C SER A 566 27.68 5.73 49.52
N GLU A 567 27.55 4.46 49.90
CA GLU A 567 26.65 3.53 49.20
C GLU A 567 25.18 4.02 49.24
N GLY A 568 24.74 4.57 50.37
CA GLY A 568 23.42 5.20 50.49
C GLY A 568 23.28 6.50 49.70
N GLU A 569 24.31 7.35 49.66
CA GLU A 569 24.30 8.58 48.87
C GLU A 569 24.24 8.31 47.37
N LYS A 570 24.95 7.29 46.86
CA LYS A 570 24.90 6.90 45.44
C LYS A 570 23.49 6.60 44.99
N LYS A 571 22.75 5.84 45.80
CA LYS A 571 21.37 5.47 45.49
C LYS A 571 20.44 6.68 45.51
N LEU A 572 20.55 7.52 46.52
CA LEU A 572 19.72 8.72 46.62
C LEU A 572 19.98 9.71 45.47
N VAL A 573 21.23 9.95 45.10
CA VAL A 573 21.61 10.76 43.93
C VAL A 573 21.06 10.19 42.62
N THR A 574 20.81 8.88 42.56
CA THR A 574 20.22 8.22 41.39
C THR A 574 18.70 8.39 41.36
N TYR A 575 18.02 8.21 42.50
CA TYR A 575 16.56 8.34 42.60
C TYR A 575 16.06 9.78 42.51
N LEU A 576 16.82 10.72 43.06
CA LEU A 576 16.38 12.10 43.19
C LEU A 576 16.06 12.78 41.83
N PRO A 577 16.91 12.68 40.79
CA PRO A 577 16.58 13.14 39.44
C PRO A 577 15.37 12.43 38.82
N MET A 578 15.20 11.13 39.05
CA MET A 578 14.07 10.37 38.49
C MET A 578 12.75 10.80 39.12
N ALA A 579 12.72 10.99 40.45
CA ALA A 579 11.55 11.47 41.16
C ALA A 579 11.22 12.93 40.76
N ALA A 580 12.23 13.79 40.65
CA ALA A 580 12.04 15.16 40.17
C ALA A 580 11.51 15.20 38.73
N ALA A 581 12.01 14.33 37.84
CA ALA A 581 11.52 14.21 36.47
C ALA A 581 10.07 13.71 36.42
N ALA A 582 9.70 12.71 37.24
CA ALA A 582 8.33 12.22 37.34
C ALA A 582 7.38 13.33 37.82
N ALA A 583 7.76 14.07 38.86
CA ALA A 583 6.96 15.18 39.39
C ALA A 583 6.84 16.34 38.39
N ALA A 584 7.95 16.75 37.76
CA ALA A 584 7.96 17.81 36.74
C ALA A 584 7.13 17.43 35.51
N SER A 585 7.17 16.14 35.10
CA SER A 585 6.36 15.62 34.01
C SER A 585 4.88 15.61 34.37
N ALA A 586 4.52 15.10 35.56
CA ALA A 586 3.12 15.08 36.02
C ALA A 586 2.54 16.50 36.13
N ALA A 587 3.32 17.45 36.65
CA ALA A 587 2.93 18.86 36.71
C ALA A 587 2.74 19.49 35.33
N ALA A 588 3.58 19.15 34.34
CA ALA A 588 3.44 19.64 32.97
C ALA A 588 2.14 19.17 32.29
N HIS A 589 1.62 18.01 32.69
CA HIS A 589 0.35 17.46 32.19
C HIS A 589 -0.88 17.91 33.00
N ASP A 590 -0.70 18.73 34.05
CA ASP A 590 -1.78 19.38 34.80
C ASP A 590 -1.55 20.91 34.87
N PRO A 591 -1.55 21.62 33.72
CA PRO A 591 -1.20 23.03 33.65
C PRO A 591 -2.21 23.94 34.38
N HIS A 592 -3.41 23.44 34.65
CA HIS A 592 -4.48 24.19 35.33
C HIS A 592 -4.65 23.78 36.81
N GLY A 593 -3.85 22.83 37.31
CA GLY A 593 -3.89 22.39 38.70
C GLY A 593 -5.23 21.76 39.10
N VAL A 594 -5.89 21.06 38.17
CA VAL A 594 -7.21 20.44 38.38
C VAL A 594 -7.10 19.19 39.26
N GLY A 595 -5.87 18.75 39.59
CA GLY A 595 -5.61 17.66 40.52
C GLY A 595 -5.53 16.31 39.80
N ALA A 596 -4.79 16.25 38.69
CA ALA A 596 -4.53 14.98 38.02
C ALA A 596 -3.75 14.03 38.95
N PRO A 597 -4.11 12.73 39.06
CA PRO A 597 -3.37 11.77 39.88
C PRO A 597 -1.89 11.68 39.47
N ARG A 598 -0.97 11.76 40.44
CA ARG A 598 0.48 11.82 40.19
C ARG A 598 1.16 10.51 40.56
N LEU A 599 0.74 9.43 39.91
CA LEU A 599 1.13 8.06 40.27
C LEU A 599 2.53 7.67 39.75
N VAL A 600 3.36 7.13 40.63
CA VAL A 600 4.63 6.48 40.32
C VAL A 600 4.61 5.03 40.78
N LEU A 601 4.91 4.12 39.86
CA LEU A 601 5.01 2.68 40.13
C LEU A 601 6.48 2.30 40.27
N LEU A 602 6.85 1.73 41.42
CA LEU A 602 8.21 1.28 41.70
C LEU A 602 8.18 -0.22 42.00
N ASP A 603 8.70 -1.01 41.07
CA ASP A 603 8.89 -2.44 41.27
C ASP A 603 10.21 -2.69 42.02
N ASP A 604 10.16 -3.54 43.06
CA ASP A 604 11.27 -3.81 43.99
C ASP A 604 11.92 -2.51 44.52
N ALA A 605 11.08 -1.63 45.05
CA ALA A 605 11.50 -0.27 45.36
C ALA A 605 12.60 -0.26 46.43
N PHE A 606 13.57 0.63 46.20
CA PHE A 606 14.71 0.83 47.09
C PHE A 606 15.54 -0.43 47.36
N ALA A 607 15.48 -1.42 46.47
CA ALA A 607 16.39 -2.55 46.50
C ALA A 607 17.86 -2.08 46.58
N LYS A 608 18.60 -2.60 47.56
CA LYS A 608 20.01 -2.25 47.84
C LYS A 608 20.18 -0.80 48.35
N VAL A 609 19.17 -0.23 48.99
CA VAL A 609 19.26 0.98 49.81
C VAL A 609 19.34 0.56 51.28
N SER A 610 20.10 1.29 52.10
CA SER A 610 20.14 1.06 53.54
C SER A 610 18.83 1.47 54.21
N GLU A 611 18.36 0.72 55.21
CA GLU A 611 17.10 1.00 55.92
C GLU A 611 17.01 2.44 56.46
N ASP A 612 18.13 3.00 56.94
CA ASP A 612 18.24 4.38 57.43
C ASP A 612 17.83 5.46 56.41
N ASN A 613 17.79 5.12 55.12
CA ASN A 613 17.46 6.05 54.04
C ASN A 613 16.04 5.83 53.48
N HIS A 614 15.35 4.74 53.81
CA HIS A 614 14.01 4.45 53.29
C HIS A 614 12.99 5.54 53.65
N ALA A 615 12.95 5.94 54.92
CA ALA A 615 12.07 7.02 55.39
C ALA A 615 12.28 8.34 54.61
N ARG A 616 13.52 8.63 54.21
CA ARG A 616 13.87 9.84 53.46
C ARG A 616 13.40 9.76 52.01
N LEU A 617 13.58 8.62 51.36
CA LEU A 617 13.15 8.41 49.97
C LEU A 617 11.63 8.41 49.85
N PHE A 618 10.91 7.82 50.80
CA PHE A 618 9.46 7.97 50.85
C PHE A 618 9.03 9.41 51.13
N GLY A 619 9.69 10.08 52.08
CA GLY A 619 9.42 11.50 52.36
C GLY A 619 9.71 12.40 51.16
N LEU A 620 10.69 12.05 50.33
CA LEU A 620 10.93 12.70 49.06
C LEU A 620 9.69 12.60 48.15
N LEU A 621 9.23 11.38 47.87
CA LEU A 621 8.07 11.17 46.97
C LEU A 621 6.85 11.98 47.45
N VAL A 622 6.59 11.96 48.76
CA VAL A 622 5.53 12.76 49.39
C VAL A 622 5.78 14.27 49.23
N SER A 623 7.00 14.75 49.45
CA SER A 623 7.34 16.17 49.30
C SER A 623 7.20 16.69 47.86
N LEU A 624 7.28 15.77 46.89
CA LEU A 624 7.11 16.04 45.47
C LEU A 624 5.65 15.88 45.02
N ASP A 625 4.73 15.64 45.95
CA ASP A 625 3.30 15.45 45.67
C ASP A 625 3.08 14.29 44.67
N LEU A 626 3.85 13.20 44.84
CA LEU A 626 3.72 11.98 44.06
C LEU A 626 2.97 10.92 44.87
N ASP A 627 1.90 10.39 44.28
CA ASP A 627 1.26 9.16 44.73
C ASP A 627 2.14 7.98 44.28
N PHE A 628 2.27 6.94 45.10
CA PHE A 628 3.14 5.81 44.75
C PHE A 628 2.50 4.44 45.01
N ILE A 629 2.77 3.52 44.10
CA ILE A 629 2.51 2.08 44.26
C ILE A 629 3.87 1.39 44.24
N VAL A 630 4.17 0.68 45.32
CA VAL A 630 5.49 0.11 45.58
C VAL A 630 5.35 -1.37 45.87
N THR A 631 6.20 -2.19 45.25
CA THR A 631 6.39 -3.60 45.62
C THR A 631 7.75 -3.76 46.31
N SER A 632 7.84 -4.65 47.30
CA SER A 632 9.10 -5.00 47.96
C SER A 632 8.96 -6.28 48.78
N GLU A 633 10.09 -6.98 48.97
CA GLU A 633 10.18 -8.14 49.89
C GLU A 633 10.39 -7.75 51.35
N ARG A 634 10.93 -6.55 51.65
CA ARG A 634 11.35 -6.16 53.01
C ARG A 634 10.88 -4.76 53.43
N LEU A 635 10.30 -3.99 52.53
CA LEU A 635 9.95 -2.60 52.74
C LEU A 635 8.45 -2.44 52.97
N TRP A 636 8.09 -1.87 54.12
CA TRP A 636 6.69 -1.67 54.51
C TRP A 636 6.17 -0.24 54.31
N GLY A 637 7.07 0.75 54.17
CA GLY A 637 6.70 2.16 54.00
C GLY A 637 6.04 2.82 55.21
N THR A 638 5.98 2.14 56.37
CA THR A 638 5.40 2.62 57.64
C THR A 638 6.33 3.62 58.33
N HIS A 639 6.61 4.72 57.66
CA HIS A 639 7.46 5.80 58.16
C HIS A 639 6.62 7.04 58.48
N ALA A 640 7.05 7.84 59.46
CA ALA A 640 6.36 9.10 59.81
C ALA A 640 6.35 10.14 58.69
N THR A 641 7.21 9.96 57.67
CA THR A 641 7.25 10.78 56.46
C THR A 641 6.16 10.43 55.45
N VAL A 642 5.50 9.27 55.60
CA VAL A 642 4.38 8.83 54.76
C VAL A 642 3.07 9.12 55.51
N PRO A 643 2.20 10.00 54.98
CA PRO A 643 0.98 10.41 55.68
C PRO A 643 -0.06 9.30 55.74
N GLU A 644 -0.22 8.54 54.66
CA GLU A 644 -1.15 7.41 54.58
C GLU A 644 -0.61 6.36 53.60
N LEU A 645 -0.78 5.08 53.91
CA LEU A 645 -0.42 3.97 53.02
C LEU A 645 -1.38 2.79 53.19
N ALA A 646 -1.88 2.25 52.08
CA ALA A 646 -2.53 0.95 52.04
C ALA A 646 -1.48 -0.12 51.72
N ILE A 647 -1.42 -1.16 52.55
CA ILE A 647 -0.40 -2.21 52.46
C ILE A 647 -1.12 -3.54 52.21
N THR A 648 -0.73 -4.23 51.13
CA THR A 648 -1.21 -5.57 50.83
C THR A 648 -0.03 -6.53 50.88
N GLU A 649 -0.03 -7.42 51.86
CA GLU A 649 0.95 -8.48 51.99
C GLU A 649 0.48 -9.71 51.22
N VAL A 650 1.33 -10.21 50.33
CA VAL A 650 1.04 -11.38 49.49
C VAL A 650 1.74 -12.60 50.09
N LEU A 651 0.98 -13.40 50.83
CA LEU A 651 1.47 -14.62 51.46
C LEU A 651 1.26 -15.80 50.53
N ARG A 652 2.33 -16.51 50.21
CA ARG A 652 2.29 -17.74 49.43
C ARG A 652 2.60 -18.93 50.31
N ASP A 653 1.68 -19.87 50.39
CA ASP A 653 1.91 -21.18 51.00
C ASP A 653 2.28 -22.18 49.87
N PRO A 654 3.52 -22.73 49.85
CA PRO A 654 3.95 -23.65 48.82
C PRO A 654 3.19 -24.98 48.84
N ASP A 655 2.73 -25.41 50.02
CA ASP A 655 2.09 -26.71 50.22
C ASP A 655 0.60 -26.65 49.86
N LEU A 656 -0.06 -25.52 50.15
CA LEU A 656 -1.48 -25.31 49.86
C LEU A 656 -1.75 -24.80 48.43
N ARG A 657 -0.72 -24.45 47.65
CA ARG A 657 -0.84 -23.80 46.32
C ARG A 657 -1.81 -22.61 46.31
N ALA A 658 -1.94 -21.93 47.45
CA ALA A 658 -2.85 -20.82 47.65
C ALA A 658 -2.06 -19.52 47.90
N ILE A 659 -2.65 -18.41 47.49
CA ILE A 659 -2.15 -17.07 47.77
C ILE A 659 -3.16 -16.40 48.70
N ALA A 660 -2.72 -15.98 49.87
CA ALA A 660 -3.51 -15.16 50.79
C ALA A 660 -3.06 -13.70 50.68
N LEU A 661 -4.02 -12.79 50.57
CA LEU A 661 -3.79 -11.35 50.56
C LEU A 661 -4.22 -10.80 51.92
N VAL A 662 -3.27 -10.22 52.66
CA VAL A 662 -3.53 -9.60 53.96
C VAL A 662 -3.47 -8.09 53.79
N HIS A 663 -4.57 -7.41 54.13
CA HIS A 663 -4.68 -5.96 53.99
C HIS A 663 -4.45 -5.25 55.33
N SER A 664 -3.63 -4.21 55.30
CA SER A 664 -3.38 -3.34 56.46
C SER A 664 -3.25 -1.88 56.00
N ARG A 665 -3.44 -0.95 56.94
CA ARG A 665 -3.38 0.49 56.68
C ARG A 665 -2.44 1.18 57.67
N TRP A 666 -1.66 2.11 57.15
CA TRP A 666 -0.84 3.05 57.91
C TRP A 666 -1.44 4.44 57.80
N ASP A 667 -1.63 5.12 58.93
CA ASP A 667 -2.23 6.47 59.02
C ASP A 667 -1.20 7.57 59.35
N GLY A 668 0.10 7.29 59.14
CA GLY A 668 1.20 8.17 59.53
C GLY A 668 1.70 7.95 60.95
N ARG A 669 0.99 7.17 61.79
CA ARG A 669 1.38 6.91 63.19
C ARG A 669 1.20 5.46 63.63
N GLN A 670 0.11 4.81 63.22
CA GLN A 670 -0.25 3.46 63.62
C GLN A 670 -0.49 2.57 62.40
N HIS A 671 0.00 1.34 62.51
CA HIS A 671 -0.28 0.26 61.58
C HIS A 671 -1.46 -0.54 62.10
N THR A 672 -2.54 -0.61 61.33
CA THR A 672 -3.78 -1.28 61.71
C THR A 672 -4.13 -2.34 60.66
N GLY A 673 -4.42 -3.56 61.12
CA GLY A 673 -4.94 -4.61 60.25
C GLY A 673 -6.36 -4.26 59.82
N VAL A 674 -6.66 -4.34 58.53
CA VAL A 674 -8.04 -4.23 58.04
C VAL A 674 -8.64 -5.63 58.18
N ALA A 675 -9.45 -5.85 59.22
CA ALA A 675 -10.25 -7.07 59.30
C ALA A 675 -11.17 -7.11 58.08
N ALA A 676 -11.04 -8.18 57.28
CA ALA A 676 -11.82 -8.40 56.06
C ALA A 676 -13.32 -8.51 56.34
#